data_AF-A0A6M3K479-F1
#
_entry.id   AF-A0A6M3K479-F1
#
_cell.length_a   1.000
_cell.length_b   1.000
_cell.length_c   1.000
_cell.angle_alpha   90.00
_cell.angle_beta   90.00
_cell.angle_gamma   90.00
#
_symmetry.space_group_name_H-M   'P 1'
#
loop_
_entity.id
_entity.type
_entity.pdbx_description
1 polymer ?
#
loop_
_entity_poly.entity_id
_entity_poly.type
_entity_poly.pdbx_seq_one_letter_code
_entity_poly.pdbx_strand_id
1 'polypeptide(L)'
;MDDFGPITSNSLVFAGPYWGSLEWEIVYWMPHVRWLKNYLQGRHFSVASYPDRFPLYLGVADEFYGLPDEFVGHEYETQFFEALCDQSEYAKLLNAFGPNQFANRFKKLEFVRSPRANYKILRKKNQLKYSKLICTTKAAEDFDKQNVNGGRKPIIAIAANSANRSKLLFDPVKMIHRKRLDDEYVKLWPNEYWIELFDHISQAFGDRLSLVDITDVDLDMQIAALKKSMCSVLPDNDLAVLSLHAGCPSFIYGKSSDRLFAEGMNPFDTDVVFYESTKGEFNEPSELVFPDAKLFIEECLSKAKAITTVNPIKGNSKIKTVGIIGNMSDIESTNVSLSKAFMNLGYKTDIMPYRQAVQQIGVAEANQDIINNAHNYDLIIFCKNNGADPHVIRECSKRGAITLWYMMDSIDHVKNNPVYYQVAEAADICVVTSGAMKHALLEYNKNIIVHHVLQGVDEKRYFPIKNDDIEKPIDFLFIGLKSERRERILNTIRGFGFKVEAHGPGYDGYVNADNFNRLCSMAKVCLAINNTDPSIDSFSDRILRYLSCGAFVWAEASKDLHKYIDDKFVPSFLEENLDVGYLEWILKCSASCKINGRDLILQNHTWSHVAEKMIGFAEAHQAWESVTPIAKTSNEHLSIGFVSQWYPRGQTYVTKTLINAISSPDRPFLLARSASNEKAILSFQDDLAYQHIAEISPTYHIDPAVFKHWIDQREIDVIFFNEEPQWELVRIAKERGIKTVGYFVWELFDPKWADYVNSHYDLVICPTKCSYDTFKNEYGINNAKYLQWAIDPDFYIEFSNILPNQNGIVFFHPAGWGGLHERRGTQYVIDAFIKANIDNAILHIHTQKDSHAYQIDDLNNRIVIDCGNVERHILKSFYENSDVVVLPSLWEGLGLTFLEAIGCGKPIITTDAPPMNEFVEDDSGIRCPGEKIVSFKDIFIPGIIPDVDGIAEAMNWFVEDDHLEYARKQTLELRKKYKFEGFRQRLLGLIKDMIMEA
;
A
#
# COMPACT_ATOMS: atom_id res chain seq x y z
N MET A 1 -6.17 16.04 -37.92
CA MET A 1 -6.96 17.16 -37.36
C MET A 1 -8.05 17.68 -38.33
N ASP A 2 -8.24 17.11 -39.53
CA ASP A 2 -9.15 17.68 -40.55
C ASP A 2 -10.53 16.99 -40.66
N ASP A 3 -10.87 16.00 -39.82
CA ASP A 3 -12.08 15.17 -40.01
C ASP A 3 -13.40 15.72 -39.42
N PHE A 4 -13.40 16.89 -38.80
CA PHE A 4 -14.61 17.46 -38.21
C PHE A 4 -15.26 18.50 -39.14
N GLY A 5 -16.50 18.26 -39.57
CA GLY A 5 -17.25 19.15 -40.47
C GLY A 5 -17.58 20.54 -39.90
N PRO A 6 -18.17 21.45 -40.69
CA PRO A 6 -18.51 22.80 -40.24
C PRO A 6 -19.65 22.81 -39.20
N ILE A 7 -19.44 23.50 -38.08
CA ILE A 7 -20.39 23.60 -36.95
C ILE A 7 -21.56 24.53 -37.32
N THR A 8 -22.77 23.99 -37.45
CA THR A 8 -23.98 24.70 -37.94
C THR A 8 -24.83 25.38 -36.84
N SER A 9 -24.29 25.47 -35.63
CA SER A 9 -24.68 26.32 -34.49
C SER A 9 -26.08 26.15 -33.86
N ASN A 10 -26.08 26.07 -32.53
CA ASN A 10 -26.44 27.24 -31.73
C ASN A 10 -25.56 27.35 -30.46
N SER A 11 -24.58 28.24 -30.58
CA SER A 11 -23.68 28.82 -29.56
C SER A 11 -22.56 27.89 -29.01
N LEU A 12 -21.40 27.98 -29.65
CA LEU A 12 -20.12 27.44 -29.18
C LEU A 12 -19.47 28.39 -28.16
N VAL A 13 -18.97 27.88 -27.04
CA VAL A 13 -18.15 28.63 -26.07
C VAL A 13 -16.74 28.06 -26.10
N PHE A 14 -15.76 28.90 -26.41
CA PHE A 14 -14.34 28.50 -26.43
C PHE A 14 -13.66 29.03 -25.17
N ALA A 15 -13.35 28.15 -24.22
CA ALA A 15 -12.61 28.51 -23.01
C ALA A 15 -11.15 28.15 -23.17
N GLY A 16 -10.31 29.15 -23.46
CA GLY A 16 -8.89 28.95 -23.62
C GLY A 16 -8.23 29.96 -24.57
N PRO A 17 -6.91 29.85 -24.74
CA PRO A 17 -6.06 28.86 -24.10
C PRO A 17 -5.69 29.19 -22.63
N TYR A 18 -5.56 28.18 -21.76
CA TYR A 18 -5.16 28.34 -20.35
C TYR A 18 -3.71 27.89 -20.10
N TRP A 19 -2.89 28.80 -19.57
CA TRP A 19 -1.45 28.59 -19.37
C TRP A 19 -1.11 28.76 -17.89
N GLY A 20 -0.83 27.65 -17.22
CA GLY A 20 -0.50 27.61 -15.79
C GLY A 20 0.02 26.24 -15.38
N SER A 21 0.54 26.14 -14.16
CA SER A 21 0.89 24.85 -13.58
C SER A 21 -0.38 24.05 -13.29
N LEU A 22 -0.24 22.72 -13.23
CA LEU A 22 -1.33 21.77 -13.05
C LEU A 22 -2.22 22.12 -11.84
N GLU A 23 -1.62 22.59 -10.74
CA GLU A 23 -2.35 22.94 -9.52
C GLU A 23 -3.31 24.12 -9.75
N TRP A 24 -2.92 25.11 -10.54
CA TRP A 24 -3.80 26.25 -10.84
C TRP A 24 -4.87 25.90 -11.87
N GLU A 25 -4.54 25.01 -12.80
CA GLU A 25 -5.50 24.47 -13.75
C GLU A 25 -6.63 23.75 -13.01
N ILE A 26 -6.27 22.93 -12.03
CA ILE A 26 -7.19 22.17 -11.18
C ILE A 26 -7.98 23.07 -10.22
N VAL A 27 -7.30 23.97 -9.50
CA VAL A 27 -7.93 24.69 -8.38
C VAL A 27 -8.75 25.92 -8.86
N TYR A 28 -8.47 26.45 -10.04
CA TYR A 28 -9.08 27.69 -10.51
C TYR A 28 -9.71 27.62 -11.90
N TRP A 29 -9.02 27.06 -12.87
CA TRP A 29 -9.48 27.13 -14.26
C TRP A 29 -10.52 26.08 -14.59
N MET A 30 -10.28 24.82 -14.25
CA MET A 30 -11.23 23.72 -14.47
C MET A 30 -12.56 23.97 -13.72
N PRO A 31 -12.56 24.49 -12.48
CA PRO A 31 -13.77 24.94 -11.81
C PRO A 31 -14.56 26.00 -12.56
N HIS A 32 -13.85 26.97 -13.13
CA HIS A 32 -14.47 28.02 -13.91
C HIS A 32 -15.08 27.48 -15.20
N VAL A 33 -14.39 26.56 -15.87
CA VAL A 33 -14.85 25.87 -17.09
C VAL A 33 -16.12 25.05 -16.82
N ARG A 34 -16.15 24.23 -15.75
CA ARG A 34 -17.33 23.45 -15.36
C ARG A 34 -18.49 24.36 -14.95
N TRP A 35 -18.23 25.43 -14.19
CA TRP A 35 -19.26 26.43 -13.86
C TRP A 35 -19.82 27.09 -15.13
N LEU A 36 -18.96 27.46 -16.09
CA LEU A 36 -19.39 28.04 -17.36
C LEU A 36 -20.24 27.06 -18.17
N LYS A 37 -19.88 25.77 -18.25
CA LYS A 37 -20.70 24.75 -18.92
C LYS A 37 -22.07 24.60 -18.26
N ASN A 38 -22.11 24.56 -16.93
CA ASN A 38 -23.36 24.47 -16.18
C ASN A 38 -24.20 25.75 -16.26
N TYR A 39 -23.57 26.93 -16.29
CA TYR A 39 -24.28 28.20 -16.47
C TYR A 39 -24.84 28.35 -17.89
N LEU A 40 -24.18 27.74 -18.87
CA LEU A 40 -24.48 27.86 -20.30
C LEU A 40 -25.09 26.60 -20.90
N GLN A 41 -25.78 25.80 -20.08
CA GLN A 41 -26.39 24.51 -20.43
C GLN A 41 -27.00 24.46 -21.84
N GLY A 42 -26.72 23.37 -22.55
CA GLY A 42 -27.18 23.13 -23.92
C GLY A 42 -26.35 23.83 -25.01
N ARG A 43 -25.17 24.36 -24.67
CA ARG A 43 -24.21 24.97 -25.61
C ARG A 43 -22.98 24.09 -25.76
N HIS A 44 -22.48 24.00 -26.99
CA HIS A 44 -21.26 23.26 -27.30
C HIS A 44 -20.05 23.97 -26.67
N PHE A 45 -19.22 23.25 -25.92
CA PHE A 45 -18.17 23.82 -25.08
C PHE A 45 -16.81 23.26 -25.44
N SER A 46 -15.92 24.09 -26.00
CA SER A 46 -14.56 23.68 -26.35
C SER A 46 -13.55 24.31 -25.41
N VAL A 47 -12.52 23.55 -25.02
CA VAL A 47 -11.44 24.01 -24.14
C VAL A 47 -10.09 23.89 -24.83
N ALA A 48 -9.16 24.82 -24.58
CA ALA A 48 -7.77 24.69 -25.01
C ALA A 48 -6.78 24.77 -23.85
N SER A 49 -5.91 23.76 -23.71
CA SER A 49 -4.88 23.67 -22.65
C SER A 49 -3.71 22.74 -23.06
N TYR A 50 -2.74 22.53 -22.17
CA TYR A 50 -1.60 21.64 -22.41
C TYR A 50 -2.07 20.22 -22.83
N PRO A 51 -1.48 19.60 -23.86
CA PRO A 51 -1.99 18.34 -24.42
C PRO A 51 -2.15 17.19 -23.42
N ASP A 52 -1.25 17.08 -22.44
CA ASP A 52 -1.27 16.07 -21.38
C ASP A 52 -2.39 16.29 -20.33
N ARG A 53 -3.12 17.40 -20.43
CA ARG A 53 -4.22 17.79 -19.53
C ARG A 53 -5.60 17.45 -20.08
N PHE A 54 -5.68 16.89 -21.29
CA PHE A 54 -6.92 16.39 -21.88
C PHE A 54 -7.78 15.56 -20.90
N PRO A 55 -7.22 14.63 -20.10
CA PRO A 55 -8.00 13.84 -19.14
C PRO A 55 -8.79 14.66 -18.11
N LEU A 56 -8.33 15.87 -17.74
CA LEU A 56 -9.03 16.75 -16.79
C LEU A 56 -10.35 17.29 -17.35
N TYR A 57 -10.48 17.35 -18.68
CA TYR A 57 -11.63 17.94 -19.36
C TYR A 57 -12.57 16.91 -19.97
N LEU A 58 -12.31 15.61 -19.78
CA LEU A 58 -13.24 14.55 -20.16
C LEU A 58 -14.56 14.71 -19.41
N GLY A 59 -15.67 14.67 -20.15
CA GLY A 59 -17.03 14.95 -19.63
C GLY A 59 -17.30 16.45 -19.36
N VAL A 60 -16.26 17.27 -19.25
CA VAL A 60 -16.36 18.70 -18.96
C VAL A 60 -16.37 19.54 -20.23
N ALA A 61 -15.52 19.26 -21.21
CA ALA A 61 -15.55 19.93 -22.50
C ALA A 61 -16.07 18.96 -23.56
N ASP A 62 -16.85 19.45 -24.51
CA ASP A 62 -17.32 18.66 -25.65
C ASP A 62 -16.19 18.50 -26.69
N GLU A 63 -15.24 19.44 -26.71
CA GLU A 63 -14.00 19.36 -27.49
C GLU A 63 -12.81 19.89 -26.71
N PHE A 64 -11.63 19.29 -26.92
CA PHE A 64 -10.37 19.74 -26.33
C PHE A 64 -9.31 20.02 -27.41
N TYR A 65 -8.60 21.14 -27.24
CA TYR A 65 -7.52 21.57 -28.13
C TYR A 65 -6.21 21.63 -27.35
N GLY A 66 -5.29 20.73 -27.69
CA GLY A 66 -3.93 20.76 -27.18
C GLY A 66 -3.19 22.02 -27.66
N LEU A 67 -2.40 22.64 -26.78
CA LEU A 67 -1.48 23.70 -27.20
C LEU A 67 -0.42 23.14 -28.16
N PRO A 68 -0.07 23.87 -29.23
CA PRO A 68 1.03 23.50 -30.13
C PRO A 68 2.36 23.33 -29.38
N ASP A 69 3.22 22.43 -29.84
CA ASP A 69 4.49 22.08 -29.18
C ASP A 69 5.40 23.28 -28.88
N GLU A 70 5.36 24.32 -29.72
CA GLU A 70 6.08 25.59 -29.51
C GLU A 70 5.69 26.32 -28.20
N PHE A 71 4.54 25.97 -27.60
CA PHE A 71 4.02 26.46 -26.33
C PHE A 71 4.07 25.41 -25.19
N VAL A 72 4.52 24.17 -25.46
CA VAL A 72 4.52 23.05 -24.49
C VAL A 72 5.92 22.79 -23.91
N GLY A 73 6.98 23.29 -24.55
CA GLY A 73 8.38 22.95 -24.24
C GLY A 73 9.09 23.71 -23.10
N HIS A 74 8.44 24.64 -22.40
CA HIS A 74 9.06 25.41 -21.32
C HIS A 74 8.14 25.56 -20.10
N GLU A 75 8.67 25.32 -18.89
CA GLU A 75 8.03 25.79 -17.66
C GLU A 75 8.10 27.31 -17.64
N TYR A 76 6.98 27.97 -17.95
CA TYR A 76 6.92 29.43 -17.92
C TYR A 76 6.88 29.92 -16.46
N GLU A 77 8.01 30.42 -15.94
CA GLU A 77 7.99 31.18 -14.69
C GLU A 77 7.05 32.39 -14.82
N THR A 78 6.13 32.52 -13.87
CA THR A 78 4.97 33.45 -13.91
C THR A 78 5.32 34.93 -14.12
N GLN A 79 6.58 35.35 -13.95
CA GLN A 79 7.02 36.73 -14.20
C GLN A 79 7.49 37.00 -15.63
N PHE A 80 7.73 35.96 -16.45
CA PHE A 80 8.31 36.11 -17.78
C PHE A 80 7.28 36.26 -18.90
N PHE A 81 6.05 35.78 -18.73
CA PHE A 81 5.08 35.81 -19.83
C PHE A 81 4.53 37.21 -20.13
N GLU A 82 4.31 38.06 -19.12
CA GLU A 82 3.95 39.47 -19.34
C GLU A 82 5.09 40.27 -20.01
N ALA A 83 6.34 39.81 -19.87
CA ALA A 83 7.52 40.41 -20.50
C ALA A 83 7.82 39.84 -21.91
N LEU A 84 7.39 38.61 -22.20
CA LEU A 84 7.61 37.91 -23.47
C LEU A 84 6.46 38.01 -24.47
N CYS A 85 5.23 38.32 -24.03
CA CYS A 85 4.12 38.63 -24.94
C CYS A 85 4.28 40.02 -25.58
N ASP A 86 5.31 40.17 -26.41
CA ASP A 86 5.30 41.19 -27.43
C ASP A 86 4.20 40.86 -28.47
N GLN A 87 3.91 41.81 -29.37
CA GLN A 87 2.89 41.60 -30.41
C GLN A 87 3.16 40.39 -31.31
N SER A 88 4.41 39.88 -31.36
CA SER A 88 4.81 38.78 -32.21
C SER A 88 4.45 37.42 -31.62
N GLU A 89 4.63 37.19 -30.31
CA GLU A 89 4.21 35.92 -29.65
C GLU A 89 2.68 35.78 -29.62
N TYR A 90 1.96 36.88 -29.40
CA TYR A 90 0.50 36.89 -29.49
C TYR A 90 -0.01 36.69 -30.93
N ALA A 91 0.74 37.18 -31.93
CA ALA A 91 0.44 36.92 -33.34
C ALA A 91 0.75 35.48 -33.75
N LYS A 92 1.79 34.85 -33.17
CA LYS A 92 2.09 33.42 -33.35
C LYS A 92 0.97 32.55 -32.78
N LEU A 93 0.47 32.86 -31.58
CA LEU A 93 -0.70 32.20 -31.00
C LEU A 93 -1.92 32.28 -31.94
N LEU A 94 -2.26 33.48 -32.40
CA LEU A 94 -3.38 33.70 -33.31
C LEU A 94 -3.13 33.10 -34.70
N ASN A 95 -1.89 32.81 -35.09
CA ASN A 95 -1.54 32.13 -36.34
C ASN A 95 -1.53 30.61 -36.20
N ALA A 96 -1.08 30.08 -35.06
CA ALA A 96 -1.05 28.66 -34.74
C ALA A 96 -2.47 28.11 -34.55
N PHE A 97 -3.31 28.91 -33.89
CA PHE A 97 -4.75 28.70 -33.87
C PHE A 97 -5.43 29.30 -35.12
N GLY A 98 -4.79 30.24 -35.81
CA GLY A 98 -5.07 30.68 -37.18
C GLY A 98 -6.43 31.36 -37.45
N PRO A 99 -6.47 32.55 -38.08
CA PRO A 99 -7.72 33.11 -38.60
C PRO A 99 -8.41 32.17 -39.61
N ASN A 100 -7.69 31.31 -40.31
CA ASN A 100 -8.29 30.38 -41.28
C ASN A 100 -8.89 29.12 -40.66
N GLN A 101 -8.47 28.70 -39.46
CA GLN A 101 -9.11 27.58 -38.75
C GLN A 101 -10.33 28.06 -37.95
N PHE A 102 -10.22 29.20 -37.25
CA PHE A 102 -11.37 29.78 -36.54
C PHE A 102 -12.32 30.57 -37.44
N ALA A 103 -11.86 31.48 -38.31
CA ALA A 103 -12.77 32.35 -39.07
C ALA A 103 -13.53 31.63 -40.21
N ASN A 104 -13.02 30.51 -40.73
CA ASN A 104 -13.76 29.70 -41.70
C ASN A 104 -14.84 28.82 -41.04
N ARG A 105 -14.67 28.49 -39.75
CA ARG A 105 -15.66 27.73 -38.95
C ARG A 105 -16.61 28.63 -38.14
N PHE A 106 -16.23 29.86 -37.83
CA PHE A 106 -16.94 30.74 -36.90
C PHE A 106 -17.25 32.11 -37.52
N LYS A 107 -18.54 32.40 -37.70
CA LYS A 107 -19.03 33.62 -38.40
C LYS A 107 -18.80 34.94 -37.66
N LYS A 108 -18.64 34.94 -36.32
CA LYS A 108 -18.47 36.15 -35.49
C LYS A 108 -17.85 35.78 -34.13
N LEU A 109 -16.65 36.27 -33.83
CA LEU A 109 -15.95 36.03 -32.56
C LEU A 109 -16.10 37.24 -31.61
N GLU A 110 -16.49 37.00 -30.36
CA GLU A 110 -16.45 37.98 -29.27
C GLU A 110 -15.65 37.39 -28.11
N PHE A 111 -14.88 38.18 -27.34
CA PHE A 111 -14.14 37.64 -26.21
C PHE A 111 -14.50 38.28 -24.86
N VAL A 112 -14.44 37.47 -23.81
CA VAL A 112 -14.87 37.78 -22.44
C VAL A 112 -13.78 37.30 -21.44
N ARG A 113 -13.64 37.93 -20.27
CA ARG A 113 -12.52 37.68 -19.31
C ARG A 113 -13.00 37.09 -17.97
N SER A 114 -12.11 36.40 -17.26
CA SER A 114 -12.35 35.77 -15.95
C SER A 114 -12.53 36.80 -14.79
N PRO A 115 -13.33 36.51 -13.73
CA PRO A 115 -13.77 37.50 -12.72
C PRO A 115 -12.71 38.03 -11.74
N ARG A 116 -11.49 37.48 -11.67
CA ARG A 116 -10.55 37.71 -10.53
C ARG A 116 -9.24 38.44 -10.87
N ALA A 117 -9.21 39.36 -11.83
CA ALA A 117 -8.00 40.11 -12.21
C ALA A 117 -7.90 41.52 -11.58
N ASN A 118 -6.73 41.87 -11.02
CA ASN A 118 -6.41 43.24 -10.55
C ASN A 118 -5.93 44.15 -11.70
N TYR A 119 -6.24 45.45 -11.57
CA TYR A 119 -6.12 46.48 -12.61
C TYR A 119 -4.70 47.03 -12.83
N LYS A 120 -4.35 47.33 -14.09
CA LYS A 120 -3.55 48.52 -14.48
C LYS A 120 -3.88 48.96 -15.90
N ILE A 121 -4.33 50.19 -16.05
CA ILE A 121 -4.58 50.84 -17.34
C ILE A 121 -3.25 51.39 -17.86
N LEU A 122 -2.78 50.91 -19.02
CA LEU A 122 -1.69 51.54 -19.77
C LEU A 122 -2.30 52.37 -20.91
N ARG A 123 -2.29 53.70 -20.76
CA ARG A 123 -2.53 54.65 -21.85
C ARG A 123 -1.19 55.09 -22.41
N LYS A 124 -0.98 54.95 -23.73
CA LYS A 124 0.08 55.68 -24.44
C LYS A 124 -0.57 56.51 -25.55
N LYS A 125 -0.50 57.84 -25.40
CA LYS A 125 -0.80 58.86 -26.43
C LYS A 125 -2.19 58.79 -27.10
N ASN A 126 -3.26 58.67 -26.30
CA ASN A 126 -4.63 59.06 -26.69
C ASN A 126 -5.19 58.56 -28.05
N GLN A 127 -4.68 57.47 -28.63
CA GLN A 127 -5.28 56.83 -29.80
C GLN A 127 -5.53 55.35 -29.53
N LEU A 128 -6.80 54.95 -29.66
CA LEU A 128 -7.26 53.56 -29.62
C LEU A 128 -6.97 52.94 -31.00
N LYS A 129 -5.97 52.07 -31.11
CA LYS A 129 -5.66 51.30 -32.33
C LYS A 129 -5.95 49.82 -32.05
N TYR A 130 -7.06 49.35 -32.60
CA TYR A 130 -7.70 48.04 -32.38
C TYR A 130 -8.25 47.80 -30.97
N SER A 131 -9.44 47.21 -30.91
CA SER A 131 -10.11 46.81 -29.67
C SER A 131 -9.35 45.66 -29.02
N LYS A 132 -8.29 46.00 -28.30
CA LYS A 132 -7.74 45.17 -27.24
C LYS A 132 -8.92 44.78 -26.35
N LEU A 133 -9.15 43.48 -26.16
CA LEU A 133 -10.27 42.99 -25.36
C LEU A 133 -10.33 43.70 -24.02
N ILE A 134 -11.39 44.49 -23.85
CA ILE A 134 -11.52 45.42 -22.75
C ILE A 134 -11.93 44.61 -21.51
N CYS A 135 -11.02 44.53 -20.54
CA CYS A 135 -11.22 43.91 -19.24
C CYS A 135 -12.29 44.65 -18.43
N THR A 136 -13.27 43.94 -17.90
CA THR A 136 -14.19 44.47 -16.88
C THR A 136 -14.32 43.47 -15.72
N THR A 137 -14.67 43.96 -14.54
CA THR A 137 -14.91 43.17 -13.32
C THR A 137 -16.34 42.61 -13.23
N LYS A 138 -17.05 42.58 -14.35
CA LYS A 138 -18.50 42.34 -14.42
C LYS A 138 -18.84 41.22 -15.42
N ALA A 139 -18.02 40.17 -15.47
CA ALA A 139 -18.10 39.09 -16.47
C ALA A 139 -19.52 38.52 -16.66
N ALA A 140 -20.27 38.29 -15.59
CA ALA A 140 -21.66 37.84 -15.65
C ALA A 140 -22.61 38.92 -16.22
N GLU A 141 -22.50 40.19 -15.77
CA GLU A 141 -23.35 41.28 -16.31
C GLU A 141 -23.02 41.63 -17.77
N ASP A 142 -21.77 41.49 -18.20
CA ASP A 142 -21.36 41.74 -19.58
C ASP A 142 -21.81 40.59 -20.51
N PHE A 143 -21.81 39.36 -19.99
CA PHE A 143 -22.40 38.19 -20.65
C PHE A 143 -23.92 38.36 -20.84
N ASP A 144 -24.62 38.83 -19.81
CA ASP A 144 -26.06 39.09 -19.88
C ASP A 144 -26.38 40.28 -20.81
N LYS A 145 -25.59 41.36 -20.79
CA LYS A 145 -25.78 42.51 -21.71
C LYS A 145 -25.57 42.14 -23.18
N GLN A 146 -24.66 41.21 -23.48
CA GLN A 146 -24.42 40.73 -24.86
C GLN A 146 -25.51 39.77 -25.35
N ASN A 147 -26.13 38.97 -24.47
CA ASN A 147 -27.29 38.16 -24.82
C ASN A 147 -28.55 38.99 -25.13
N VAL A 148 -28.67 40.19 -24.55
CA VAL A 148 -29.86 41.06 -24.67
C VAL A 148 -29.90 41.83 -26.00
N ASN A 149 -28.76 42.07 -26.68
CA ASN A 149 -28.69 42.93 -27.86
C ASN A 149 -28.37 42.18 -29.18
N GLY A 150 -29.37 41.44 -29.69
CA GLY A 150 -29.56 41.32 -31.13
C GLY A 150 -29.50 39.92 -31.73
N GLY A 151 -30.64 39.20 -31.69
CA GLY A 151 -31.20 38.36 -32.76
C GLY A 151 -30.39 37.20 -33.40
N ARG A 152 -29.07 37.11 -33.20
CA ARG A 152 -28.19 36.02 -33.63
C ARG A 152 -27.12 35.84 -32.56
N LYS A 153 -27.06 34.63 -32.00
CA LYS A 153 -26.28 34.30 -30.78
C LYS A 153 -24.77 34.36 -31.06
N PRO A 154 -23.97 35.19 -30.35
CA PRO A 154 -22.52 35.31 -30.57
C PRO A 154 -21.74 34.09 -30.08
N ILE A 155 -20.54 33.86 -30.66
CA ILE A 155 -19.55 32.88 -30.22
C ILE A 155 -18.61 33.58 -29.24
N ILE A 156 -18.49 33.06 -28.03
CA ILE A 156 -17.79 33.72 -26.92
C ILE A 156 -16.50 32.94 -26.63
N ALA A 157 -15.35 33.60 -26.79
CA ALA A 157 -14.03 33.11 -26.44
C ALA A 157 -13.60 33.68 -25.08
N ILE A 158 -13.12 32.85 -24.16
CA ILE A 158 -12.66 33.28 -22.83
C ILE A 158 -11.16 33.05 -22.71
N ALA A 159 -10.39 34.14 -22.68
CA ALA A 159 -8.95 34.10 -22.49
C ALA A 159 -8.59 34.47 -21.04
N ALA A 160 -7.96 33.53 -20.32
CA ALA A 160 -7.47 33.75 -18.96
C ALA A 160 -6.02 34.29 -18.98
N ASN A 161 -5.72 35.24 -18.09
CA ASN A 161 -4.33 35.66 -17.82
C ASN A 161 -3.89 35.06 -16.48
N SER A 162 -2.58 34.84 -16.31
CA SER A 162 -1.99 34.38 -15.06
C SER A 162 -2.32 35.32 -13.90
N ALA A 163 -2.58 34.74 -12.72
CA ALA A 163 -2.83 35.49 -11.49
C ALA A 163 -1.54 36.19 -11.03
N ASN A 164 -1.60 37.51 -10.82
CA ASN A 164 -0.44 38.35 -10.53
C ASN A 164 0.09 38.08 -9.10
N ARG A 165 1.38 37.72 -8.97
CA ARG A 165 2.03 37.21 -7.74
C ARG A 165 2.26 38.25 -6.62
N SER A 166 1.73 39.47 -6.71
CA SER A 166 2.16 40.55 -5.79
C SER A 166 1.29 40.66 -4.53
N LYS A 167 1.86 40.11 -3.44
CA LYS A 167 1.48 40.27 -2.02
C LYS A 167 0.31 39.46 -1.47
N LEU A 168 0.35 38.14 -1.61
CA LEU A 168 -0.26 37.29 -0.59
C LEU A 168 0.55 36.00 -0.44
N LEU A 169 1.02 35.76 0.78
CA LEU A 169 1.39 34.43 1.28
C LEU A 169 0.10 33.57 1.25
N PHE A 170 -0.16 32.95 0.10
CA PHE A 170 -1.33 32.11 -0.13
C PHE A 170 -0.98 30.65 0.05
N ASP A 171 -1.67 30.04 1.00
CA ASP A 171 -1.62 28.64 1.41
C ASP A 171 -2.92 27.99 0.90
N PRO A 172 -2.88 26.89 0.13
CA PRO A 172 -4.07 26.19 -0.37
C PRO A 172 -5.04 25.79 0.76
N VAL A 173 -4.53 25.53 1.97
CA VAL A 173 -5.34 25.22 3.16
C VAL A 173 -6.19 26.43 3.58
N LYS A 174 -5.76 27.67 3.29
CA LYS A 174 -6.54 28.88 3.58
C LYS A 174 -7.70 29.13 2.63
N MET A 175 -7.80 28.43 1.49
CA MET A 175 -9.01 28.47 0.65
C MET A 175 -10.18 27.74 1.31
N ILE A 176 -9.87 26.78 2.20
CA ILE A 176 -10.82 25.98 2.97
C ILE A 176 -11.24 26.70 4.27
N HIS A 177 -10.57 27.78 4.66
CA HIS A 177 -11.01 28.62 5.76
C HIS A 177 -12.23 29.49 5.38
N ARG A 178 -13.31 29.27 6.13
CA ARG A 178 -14.66 29.89 6.09
C ARG A 178 -14.75 31.39 5.77
N LYS A 179 -13.68 32.20 5.94
CA LYS A 179 -13.69 33.65 5.67
C LYS A 179 -13.79 34.05 4.19
N ARG A 180 -13.62 33.13 3.23
CA ARG A 180 -13.86 33.39 1.79
C ARG A 180 -14.97 32.53 1.15
N LEU A 181 -15.56 31.60 1.89
CA LEU A 181 -16.81 30.94 1.51
C LEU A 181 -18.03 31.87 1.67
N ASP A 182 -17.84 33.04 2.28
CA ASP A 182 -18.80 34.14 2.25
C ASP A 182 -18.73 35.01 0.98
N ASP A 183 -17.85 34.69 0.03
CA ASP A 183 -17.87 35.25 -1.33
C ASP A 183 -19.15 34.77 -2.05
N GLU A 184 -20.06 35.70 -2.37
CA GLU A 184 -21.39 35.41 -2.94
C GLU A 184 -21.34 34.51 -4.18
N TYR A 185 -20.23 34.51 -4.92
CA TYR A 185 -20.07 33.69 -6.14
C TYR A 185 -19.79 32.21 -5.86
N VAL A 186 -19.13 31.87 -4.75
CA VAL A 186 -18.86 30.46 -4.37
C VAL A 186 -20.13 29.78 -3.85
N LYS A 187 -21.08 30.57 -3.31
CA LYS A 187 -22.40 30.10 -2.88
C LYS A 187 -23.33 29.73 -4.04
N LEU A 188 -22.99 30.08 -5.29
CA LEU A 188 -23.75 29.73 -6.48
C LEU A 188 -23.30 28.39 -7.11
N TRP A 189 -22.25 27.75 -6.59
CA TRP A 189 -21.75 26.48 -7.11
C TRP A 189 -22.38 25.30 -6.36
N PRO A 190 -23.01 24.31 -7.03
CA PRO A 190 -23.63 23.16 -6.38
C PRO A 190 -22.62 22.33 -5.57
N ASN A 191 -23.03 21.72 -4.45
CA ASN A 191 -22.13 20.88 -3.65
C ASN A 191 -21.66 19.61 -4.39
N GLU A 192 -22.52 19.08 -5.26
CA GLU A 192 -22.24 17.93 -6.14
C GLU A 192 -21.03 18.18 -7.06
N TYR A 193 -20.81 19.44 -7.44
CA TYR A 193 -19.75 19.85 -8.36
C TYR A 193 -18.33 19.68 -7.77
N TRP A 194 -18.18 19.82 -6.45
CA TRP A 194 -16.88 19.60 -5.80
C TRP A 194 -16.53 18.11 -5.72
N ILE A 195 -17.53 17.26 -5.53
CA ILE A 195 -17.37 15.81 -5.38
C ILE A 195 -16.92 15.19 -6.71
N GLU A 196 -17.62 15.51 -7.80
CA GLU A 196 -17.25 15.02 -9.15
C GLU A 196 -15.85 15.43 -9.60
N LEU A 197 -15.40 16.63 -9.19
CA LEU A 197 -14.07 17.13 -9.53
C LEU A 197 -12.98 16.29 -8.86
N PHE A 198 -13.11 16.00 -7.56
CA PHE A 198 -12.13 15.20 -6.85
C PHE A 198 -12.07 13.76 -7.35
N ASP A 199 -13.21 13.17 -7.72
CA ASP A 199 -13.26 11.81 -8.28
C ASP A 199 -12.57 11.72 -9.66
N HIS A 200 -12.80 12.69 -10.55
CA HIS A 200 -12.14 12.71 -11.87
C HIS A 200 -10.63 12.98 -11.78
N ILE A 201 -10.18 13.80 -10.83
CA ILE A 201 -8.75 14.04 -10.59
C ILE A 201 -8.06 12.76 -10.10
N SER A 202 -8.72 12.02 -9.20
CA SER A 202 -8.22 10.74 -8.67
C SER A 202 -8.11 9.68 -9.77
N GLN A 203 -9.09 9.64 -10.70
CA GLN A 203 -9.06 8.71 -11.83
C GLN A 203 -8.04 9.09 -12.91
N ALA A 204 -7.88 10.38 -13.21
CA ALA A 204 -7.05 10.84 -14.33
C ALA A 204 -5.55 10.98 -14.02
N PHE A 205 -5.18 11.22 -12.74
CA PHE A 205 -3.80 11.51 -12.34
C PHE A 205 -3.36 10.72 -11.10
N GLY A 206 -4.07 9.64 -10.73
CA GLY A 206 -3.89 8.89 -9.48
C GLY A 206 -2.42 8.65 -9.09
N ASP A 207 -1.61 8.14 -10.02
CA ASP A 207 -0.19 7.82 -9.75
C ASP A 207 0.78 8.99 -9.99
N ARG A 208 0.29 10.14 -10.49
CA ARG A 208 1.08 11.30 -10.94
C ARG A 208 0.81 12.59 -10.16
N LEU A 209 -0.14 12.60 -9.23
CA LEU A 209 -0.37 13.71 -8.31
C LEU A 209 0.44 13.53 -7.02
N SER A 210 1.64 14.11 -7.00
CA SER A 210 2.35 14.41 -5.76
C SER A 210 1.88 15.75 -5.19
N LEU A 211 0.74 15.75 -4.50
CA LEU A 211 0.43 16.77 -3.50
C LEU A 211 0.96 16.29 -2.14
N VAL A 212 2.20 16.69 -1.83
CA VAL A 212 2.96 16.52 -0.59
C VAL A 212 2.35 17.41 0.53
N ASP A 213 2.20 17.07 1.83
CA ASP A 213 2.60 15.93 2.69
C ASP A 213 1.63 15.85 3.91
N ILE A 214 1.02 14.68 4.18
CA ILE A 214 0.43 14.30 5.49
C ILE A 214 1.25 13.14 6.07
N THR A 215 2.57 13.15 5.89
CA THR A 215 3.39 11.94 6.02
C THR A 215 3.80 11.59 7.45
N ASP A 216 2.89 11.69 8.42
CA ASP A 216 2.99 10.85 9.61
C ASP A 216 1.69 10.05 9.82
N VAL A 217 1.89 8.72 9.75
CA VAL A 217 1.10 7.59 10.28
C VAL A 217 0.30 6.74 9.27
N ASP A 218 0.69 5.47 9.25
CA ASP A 218 0.06 4.27 8.67
C ASP A 218 -1.09 3.76 9.56
N LEU A 219 -2.22 3.22 9.10
CA LEU A 219 -2.79 3.23 7.73
C LEU A 219 -4.32 3.06 7.77
N ASP A 220 -4.87 2.23 8.67
CA ASP A 220 -6.25 1.76 8.48
C ASP A 220 -7.37 2.69 9.02
N MET A 221 -7.03 3.72 9.82
CA MET A 221 -8.05 4.54 10.50
C MET A 221 -7.81 6.04 10.55
N GLN A 222 -6.88 6.59 9.77
CA GLN A 222 -7.12 7.93 9.20
C GLN A 222 -8.25 7.88 8.17
N ILE A 223 -8.43 6.72 7.55
CA ILE A 223 -9.37 6.44 6.46
C ILE A 223 -10.84 6.35 6.93
N ALA A 224 -11.12 6.02 8.20
CA ALA A 224 -12.50 6.02 8.72
C ALA A 224 -12.91 7.35 9.39
N ALA A 225 -11.98 8.04 10.06
CA ALA A 225 -12.30 9.14 10.98
C ALA A 225 -12.62 10.51 10.30
N LEU A 226 -12.40 10.71 9.01
CA LEU A 226 -12.81 11.96 8.33
C LEU A 226 -14.04 11.84 7.45
N LYS A 227 -14.61 10.65 7.31
CA LYS A 227 -15.74 10.42 6.40
C LYS A 227 -17.07 11.07 6.84
N LYS A 228 -17.20 11.86 7.92
CA LYS A 228 -18.48 12.60 8.17
C LYS A 228 -18.62 13.82 9.13
N SER A 229 -17.63 14.32 9.89
CA SER A 229 -17.89 15.54 10.72
C SER A 229 -16.66 16.35 11.13
N MET A 230 -16.78 17.69 11.08
CA MET A 230 -15.75 18.69 11.42
C MET A 230 -15.45 18.77 12.93
N CYS A 231 -14.18 18.67 13.32
CA CYS A 231 -13.68 19.16 14.62
C CYS A 231 -13.01 20.52 14.46
N SER A 232 -13.14 21.41 15.46
CA SER A 232 -12.34 22.63 15.57
C SER A 232 -11.71 22.73 16.96
N VAL A 233 -10.39 22.91 17.03
CA VAL A 233 -9.68 23.36 18.23
C VAL A 233 -9.32 24.83 17.99
N LEU A 234 -9.69 25.73 18.91
CA LEU A 234 -9.33 27.14 18.83
C LEU A 234 -8.02 27.41 19.60
N PRO A 235 -7.15 28.32 19.14
CA PRO A 235 -5.83 28.51 19.74
C PRO A 235 -5.79 29.37 21.01
N ASP A 236 -6.89 29.96 21.48
CA ASP A 236 -6.86 30.90 22.60
C ASP A 236 -8.00 30.63 23.61
N ASN A 237 -7.62 30.28 24.84
CA ASN A 237 -8.41 30.05 26.07
C ASN A 237 -8.97 28.62 26.29
N ASP A 238 -8.20 27.80 27.02
CA ASP A 238 -8.54 26.77 28.03
C ASP A 238 -9.93 26.06 28.02
N LEU A 239 -10.56 25.84 26.87
CA LEU A 239 -11.74 24.98 26.75
C LEU A 239 -11.74 24.23 25.41
N ALA A 240 -11.83 22.90 25.48
CA ALA A 240 -12.05 22.06 24.29
C ALA A 240 -13.56 21.76 24.15
N VAL A 241 -14.18 22.27 23.09
CA VAL A 241 -15.58 21.96 22.74
C VAL A 241 -15.59 21.05 21.52
N LEU A 242 -16.30 19.93 21.60
CA LEU A 242 -16.40 18.94 20.53
C LEU A 242 -17.86 18.89 20.05
N SER A 243 -18.17 19.56 18.94
CA SER A 243 -19.52 19.54 18.35
C SER A 243 -19.53 18.76 17.04
N LEU A 244 -20.21 17.62 17.02
CA LEU A 244 -20.44 16.83 15.80
C LEU A 244 -21.67 17.39 15.08
N HIS A 245 -21.50 17.97 13.90
CA HIS A 245 -22.61 18.50 13.10
C HIS A 245 -23.03 17.52 11.99
N ALA A 246 -23.99 16.66 12.32
CA ALA A 246 -24.87 15.98 11.37
C ALA A 246 -26.15 15.52 12.10
N GLY A 247 -27.13 16.42 12.27
CA GLY A 247 -28.50 16.06 12.69
C GLY A 247 -28.73 15.50 14.10
N CYS A 248 -27.71 15.36 14.95
CA CYS A 248 -27.81 14.91 16.35
C CYS A 248 -26.94 15.78 17.28
N PRO A 249 -27.11 15.72 18.61
CA PRO A 249 -26.80 16.82 19.51
C PRO A 249 -25.32 16.94 19.91
N SER A 250 -24.89 18.19 20.13
CA SER A 250 -23.53 18.56 20.56
C SER A 250 -23.31 18.26 22.05
N PHE A 251 -22.16 17.70 22.45
CA PHE A 251 -21.76 17.55 23.86
C PHE A 251 -20.53 18.41 24.21
N ILE A 252 -20.41 18.77 25.49
CA ILE A 252 -19.35 19.64 26.01
C ILE A 252 -18.56 18.90 27.08
N TYR A 253 -17.24 19.01 27.02
CA TYR A 253 -16.34 18.56 28.06
C TYR A 253 -15.90 19.75 28.93
N GLY A 254 -16.22 19.71 30.23
CA GLY A 254 -15.71 20.65 31.25
C GLY A 254 -16.80 21.35 32.09
N LYS A 255 -16.54 21.53 33.40
CA LYS A 255 -17.36 22.40 34.27
C LYS A 255 -16.89 23.85 34.17
N SER A 256 -17.84 24.78 34.03
CA SER A 256 -17.58 26.22 34.02
C SER A 256 -17.14 26.80 35.39
N SER A 257 -17.13 26.00 36.47
CA SER A 257 -16.95 26.48 37.85
C SER A 257 -15.54 26.37 38.43
N ASP A 258 -14.63 25.59 37.83
CA ASP A 258 -13.38 25.23 38.50
C ASP A 258 -12.20 26.11 38.04
N ARG A 259 -12.36 27.42 38.31
CA ARG A 259 -11.24 28.36 38.38
C ARG A 259 -10.49 28.08 39.69
N LEU A 260 -9.32 27.45 39.62
CA LEU A 260 -8.09 27.72 40.40
C LEU A 260 -7.21 26.46 40.50
N PHE A 261 -5.91 26.66 40.26
CA PHE A 261 -4.81 25.70 40.23
C PHE A 261 -4.84 24.55 41.24
N ALA A 262 -4.39 23.38 40.79
CA ALA A 262 -3.38 22.58 41.50
C ALA A 262 -2.48 21.85 40.48
N GLU A 263 -1.18 22.09 40.53
CA GLU A 263 -0.18 21.28 39.83
C GLU A 263 -0.32 19.81 40.25
N GLY A 264 -0.36 18.90 39.27
CA GLY A 264 -0.19 17.46 39.51
C GLY A 264 -1.43 16.56 39.38
N MET A 265 -2.54 17.01 38.78
CA MET A 265 -3.66 16.10 38.46
C MET A 265 -3.72 15.71 36.98
N ASN A 266 -3.99 14.42 36.75
CA ASN A 266 -4.10 13.79 35.44
C ASN A 266 -5.47 14.14 34.80
N PRO A 267 -5.52 14.73 33.59
CA PRO A 267 -6.76 15.13 32.92
C PRO A 267 -7.69 13.99 32.49
N PHE A 268 -7.31 12.72 32.66
CA PHE A 268 -8.10 11.53 32.27
C PHE A 268 -9.06 10.98 33.33
N ASP A 269 -9.21 11.66 34.48
CA ASP A 269 -9.97 11.15 35.64
C ASP A 269 -11.29 11.89 35.89
N THR A 270 -11.95 12.44 34.86
CA THR A 270 -13.23 13.16 35.00
C THR A 270 -14.35 12.54 34.16
N ASP A 271 -15.57 12.45 34.73
CA ASP A 271 -16.76 11.83 34.13
C ASP A 271 -17.37 12.64 32.97
N VAL A 272 -17.90 11.94 31.97
CA VAL A 272 -18.57 12.49 30.76
C VAL A 272 -20.04 12.83 31.05
N VAL A 273 -20.53 14.00 30.62
CA VAL A 273 -21.95 14.41 30.76
C VAL A 273 -22.54 14.77 29.38
N PHE A 274 -23.77 14.34 29.11
CA PHE A 274 -24.47 14.51 27.83
C PHE A 274 -25.44 15.70 27.85
N TYR A 275 -25.57 16.45 26.74
CA TYR A 275 -26.60 17.48 26.54
C TYR A 275 -27.16 17.44 25.12
N GLU A 276 -28.43 17.82 24.95
CA GLU A 276 -29.05 18.00 23.65
C GLU A 276 -28.97 19.46 23.18
N SER A 277 -28.48 19.73 21.96
CA SER A 277 -28.49 21.06 21.36
C SER A 277 -29.53 21.11 20.23
N THR A 278 -30.64 21.81 20.49
CA THR A 278 -31.49 22.33 19.43
C THR A 278 -31.56 23.85 19.60
N LYS A 279 -31.02 24.57 18.62
CA LYS A 279 -31.05 26.04 18.54
C LYS A 279 -30.41 26.80 19.71
N GLY A 280 -29.28 26.32 20.24
CA GLY A 280 -28.40 27.13 21.09
C GLY A 280 -28.78 27.25 22.57
N GLU A 281 -29.66 26.39 23.10
CA GLU A 281 -29.86 26.23 24.56
C GLU A 281 -29.71 24.76 24.95
N PHE A 282 -29.13 24.50 26.14
CA PHE A 282 -28.81 23.16 26.68
C PHE A 282 -29.96 22.62 27.54
N ASN A 283 -30.51 21.45 27.20
CA ASN A 283 -31.45 20.69 28.05
C ASN A 283 -30.95 19.27 28.34
N GLU A 284 -31.35 18.68 29.48
CA GLU A 284 -30.95 17.33 29.91
C GLU A 284 -31.51 16.20 29.01
N PRO A 285 -30.80 15.07 28.83
CA PRO A 285 -31.13 14.07 27.81
C PRO A 285 -32.23 13.08 28.25
N SER A 286 -33.07 12.64 27.30
CA SER A 286 -34.10 11.59 27.54
C SER A 286 -33.53 10.16 27.46
N GLU A 287 -34.01 9.25 28.31
CA GLU A 287 -33.48 7.89 28.56
C GLU A 287 -33.53 6.88 27.39
N LEU A 288 -34.01 7.24 26.20
CA LEU A 288 -34.44 6.26 25.18
C LEU A 288 -33.49 6.02 23.99
N VAL A 289 -32.33 6.69 23.93
CA VAL A 289 -31.32 6.41 22.91
C VAL A 289 -29.93 6.48 23.56
N PHE A 290 -29.01 5.60 23.15
CA PHE A 290 -27.58 5.56 23.50
C PHE A 290 -27.05 4.64 24.63
N PRO A 291 -27.46 3.36 24.72
CA PRO A 291 -26.64 2.32 25.35
C PRO A 291 -25.37 2.00 24.52
N ASP A 292 -25.49 1.88 23.20
CA ASP A 292 -24.41 1.39 22.33
C ASP A 292 -23.28 2.41 22.10
N ALA A 293 -23.62 3.69 21.98
CA ALA A 293 -22.61 4.76 21.86
C ALA A 293 -21.86 4.97 23.18
N LYS A 294 -22.54 4.81 24.32
CA LYS A 294 -21.91 4.83 25.65
C LYS A 294 -20.95 3.64 25.82
N LEU A 295 -21.37 2.44 25.45
CA LEU A 295 -20.53 1.23 25.43
C LEU A 295 -19.31 1.40 24.52
N PHE A 296 -19.50 1.91 23.30
CA PHE A 296 -18.42 2.13 22.34
C PHE A 296 -17.42 3.21 22.82
N ILE A 297 -17.90 4.27 23.45
CA ILE A 297 -17.02 5.32 23.99
C ILE A 297 -16.32 4.85 25.27
N GLU A 298 -16.98 4.10 26.16
CA GLU A 298 -16.33 3.45 27.31
C GLU A 298 -15.27 2.45 26.84
N GLU A 299 -15.52 1.72 25.74
CA GLU A 299 -14.57 0.82 25.10
C GLU A 299 -13.38 1.58 24.47
N CYS A 300 -13.64 2.67 23.75
CA CYS A 300 -12.60 3.56 23.20
C CYS A 300 -11.79 4.26 24.30
N LEU A 301 -12.41 4.66 25.41
CA LEU A 301 -11.72 5.23 26.58
C LEU A 301 -10.92 4.16 27.33
N SER A 302 -11.37 2.91 27.36
CA SER A 302 -10.57 1.79 27.88
C SER A 302 -9.34 1.52 27.00
N LYS A 303 -9.48 1.64 25.67
CA LYS A 303 -8.41 1.50 24.67
C LYS A 303 -7.47 2.72 24.68
N ALA A 304 -7.98 3.93 24.87
CA ALA A 304 -7.19 5.15 24.98
C ALA A 304 -6.44 5.23 26.31
N LYS A 305 -7.05 4.78 27.43
CA LYS A 305 -6.32 4.55 28.69
C LYS A 305 -5.17 3.56 28.49
N ALA A 306 -5.28 2.58 27.59
CA ALA A 306 -4.18 1.66 27.24
C ALA A 306 -3.09 2.29 26.35
N ILE A 307 -3.38 3.36 25.60
CA ILE A 307 -2.45 4.00 24.65
C ILE A 307 -1.73 5.22 25.26
N THR A 308 -2.38 6.01 26.12
CA THR A 308 -1.72 7.10 26.87
C THR A 308 -1.04 6.61 28.15
N THR A 309 -1.16 5.33 28.49
CA THR A 309 -0.19 4.61 29.32
C THR A 309 0.55 3.58 28.49
N VAL A 310 1.28 4.03 27.46
CA VAL A 310 2.65 3.51 27.32
C VAL A 310 3.56 4.37 28.23
N ASN A 311 3.28 4.49 29.52
CA ASN A 311 4.19 3.81 30.45
C ASN A 311 4.64 2.47 29.86
N PRO A 312 5.93 2.13 29.91
CA PRO A 312 6.42 0.84 29.42
C PRO A 312 5.49 -0.26 29.95
N ILE A 313 5.47 -1.43 29.29
CA ILE A 313 4.92 -2.65 29.90
C ILE A 313 5.73 -2.95 31.19
N LYS A 314 5.54 -2.13 32.23
CA LYS A 314 5.87 -2.31 33.63
C LYS A 314 4.61 -2.92 34.21
N GLY A 315 4.36 -4.13 33.77
CA GLY A 315 3.21 -4.92 34.22
C GLY A 315 3.45 -6.39 34.01
N ASN A 316 3.83 -6.79 32.78
CA ASN A 316 3.89 -8.22 32.42
C ASN A 316 5.13 -8.66 31.63
N SER A 317 6.13 -7.80 31.37
CA SER A 317 7.40 -8.30 30.81
C SER A 317 8.04 -9.25 31.82
N LYS A 318 8.30 -10.49 31.39
CA LYS A 318 9.07 -11.46 32.16
C LYS A 318 10.56 -11.09 32.17
N ILE A 319 11.02 -10.26 31.23
CA ILE A 319 12.39 -9.75 31.16
C ILE A 319 12.50 -8.54 32.08
N LYS A 320 13.25 -8.65 33.18
CA LYS A 320 13.46 -7.59 34.17
C LYS A 320 14.93 -7.23 34.32
N THR A 321 15.80 -8.20 34.06
CA THR A 321 17.23 -8.14 34.27
C THR A 321 17.99 -8.41 32.97
N VAL A 322 18.89 -7.49 32.59
CA VAL A 322 19.65 -7.55 31.34
C VAL A 322 21.14 -7.52 31.64
N GLY A 323 21.88 -8.55 31.25
CA GLY A 323 23.33 -8.59 31.31
C GLY A 323 23.93 -8.20 29.96
N ILE A 324 24.83 -7.21 29.90
CA ILE A 324 25.52 -6.84 28.66
C ILE A 324 27.00 -7.20 28.76
N ILE A 325 27.44 -8.15 27.92
CA ILE A 325 28.82 -8.62 27.86
C ILE A 325 29.51 -7.96 26.67
N GLY A 326 30.43 -7.04 26.95
CA GLY A 326 31.08 -6.26 25.89
C GLY A 326 32.32 -5.50 26.36
N ASN A 327 32.80 -4.58 25.52
CA ASN A 327 33.92 -3.70 25.86
C ASN A 327 33.44 -2.36 26.46
N MET A 328 34.04 -1.97 27.59
CA MET A 328 33.80 -0.71 28.32
C MET A 328 35.09 0.10 28.51
N SER A 329 36.18 -0.22 27.82
CA SER A 329 37.44 0.53 27.93
C SER A 329 37.34 1.98 27.44
N ASP A 330 36.23 2.34 26.80
CA ASP A 330 35.97 3.65 26.22
C ASP A 330 34.56 4.10 26.64
N ILE A 331 34.47 5.29 27.25
CA ILE A 331 33.20 5.91 27.65
C ILE A 331 32.31 6.21 26.42
N GLU A 332 32.93 6.26 25.24
CA GLU A 332 32.28 6.48 23.96
C GLU A 332 31.79 5.18 23.28
N SER A 333 31.97 4.03 23.92
CA SER A 333 31.57 2.71 23.39
C SER A 333 30.06 2.60 23.19
N THR A 334 29.65 1.99 22.07
CA THR A 334 28.24 1.70 21.76
C THR A 334 27.56 0.82 22.82
N ASN A 335 28.34 -0.01 23.53
CA ASN A 335 27.86 -0.82 24.66
C ASN A 335 27.40 0.04 25.84
N VAL A 336 28.06 1.18 26.08
CA VAL A 336 27.68 2.14 27.12
C VAL A 336 26.33 2.77 26.76
N SER A 337 26.16 3.19 25.51
CA SER A 337 24.90 3.80 25.05
C SER A 337 23.75 2.82 25.07
N LEU A 338 23.97 1.57 24.62
CA LEU A 338 22.97 0.50 24.70
C LEU A 338 22.56 0.21 26.15
N SER A 339 23.53 0.12 27.07
CA SER A 339 23.23 -0.10 28.49
C SER A 339 22.41 1.03 29.11
N LYS A 340 22.77 2.29 28.85
CA LYS A 340 22.00 3.46 29.31
C LYS A 340 20.58 3.43 28.77
N ALA A 341 20.35 2.97 27.54
CA ALA A 341 19.02 2.85 26.97
C ALA A 341 18.15 1.85 27.75
N PHE A 342 18.65 0.64 28.05
CA PHE A 342 17.92 -0.31 28.88
C PHE A 342 17.62 0.23 30.29
N MET A 343 18.57 0.92 30.91
CA MET A 343 18.36 1.56 32.21
C MET A 343 17.29 2.66 32.15
N ASN A 344 17.29 3.50 31.10
CA ASN A 344 16.30 4.54 30.89
C ASN A 344 14.88 3.98 30.68
N LEU A 345 14.77 2.82 30.04
CA LEU A 345 13.51 2.08 29.87
C LEU A 345 13.06 1.37 31.16
N GLY A 346 13.91 1.34 32.19
CA GLY A 346 13.58 0.83 33.52
C GLY A 346 13.95 -0.63 33.76
N TYR A 347 14.80 -1.23 32.92
CA TYR A 347 15.35 -2.57 33.15
C TYR A 347 16.54 -2.51 34.12
N LYS A 348 16.70 -3.54 34.97
CA LYS A 348 17.92 -3.68 35.78
C LYS A 348 19.03 -4.20 34.87
N THR A 349 19.98 -3.33 34.53
CA THR A 349 21.03 -3.67 33.57
C THR A 349 22.39 -3.70 34.25
N ASP A 350 23.07 -4.84 34.16
CA ASP A 350 24.47 -4.96 34.58
C ASP A 350 25.37 -5.12 33.35
N ILE A 351 26.57 -4.57 33.42
CA ILE A 351 27.54 -4.60 32.31
C ILE A 351 28.77 -5.37 32.76
N MET A 352 29.19 -6.35 31.97
CA MET A 352 30.41 -7.11 32.18
C MET A 352 31.48 -6.69 31.15
N PRO A 353 32.56 -6.00 31.57
CA PRO A 353 33.63 -5.55 30.69
C PRO A 353 34.57 -6.72 30.34
N TYR A 354 34.13 -7.60 29.45
CA TYR A 354 34.76 -8.90 29.20
C TYR A 354 36.26 -8.83 28.89
N ARG A 355 36.69 -7.87 28.05
CA ARG A 355 38.12 -7.70 27.72
C ARG A 355 38.98 -7.35 28.93
N GLN A 356 38.46 -6.55 29.86
CA GLN A 356 39.18 -6.19 31.08
C GLN A 356 39.21 -7.37 32.06
N ALA A 357 38.10 -8.11 32.18
CA ALA A 357 38.04 -9.33 32.97
C ALA A 357 39.07 -10.37 32.46
N VAL A 358 39.12 -10.62 31.15
CA VAL A 358 40.12 -11.50 30.52
C VAL A 358 41.55 -11.06 30.84
N GLN A 359 41.84 -9.75 30.81
CA GLN A 359 43.16 -9.22 31.14
C GLN A 359 43.52 -9.36 32.63
N GLN A 360 42.55 -9.29 33.53
CA GLN A 360 42.77 -9.31 34.98
C GLN A 360 42.82 -10.72 35.56
N ILE A 361 41.89 -11.59 35.16
CA ILE A 361 41.68 -12.90 35.78
C ILE A 361 41.90 -14.08 34.81
N GLY A 362 42.10 -13.82 33.52
CA GLY A 362 42.27 -14.87 32.50
C GLY A 362 40.98 -15.22 31.76
N VAL A 363 41.12 -15.84 30.58
CA VAL A 363 39.98 -16.19 29.71
C VAL A 363 39.07 -17.24 30.36
N ALA A 364 39.65 -18.29 30.94
CA ALA A 364 38.90 -19.39 31.53
C ALA A 364 38.08 -18.91 32.74
N GLU A 365 38.69 -18.15 33.64
CA GLU A 365 38.05 -17.58 34.81
C GLU A 365 36.98 -16.55 34.44
N ALA A 366 37.23 -15.67 33.45
CA ALA A 366 36.25 -14.71 32.97
C ALA A 366 35.02 -15.38 32.32
N ASN A 367 35.23 -16.43 31.53
CA ASN A 367 34.16 -17.25 30.96
C ASN A 367 33.35 -17.96 32.04
N GLN A 368 34.03 -18.55 33.03
CA GLN A 368 33.35 -19.23 34.13
C GLN A 368 32.54 -18.25 34.99
N ASP A 369 33.02 -17.03 35.18
CA ASP A 369 32.28 -15.98 35.90
C ASP A 369 30.99 -15.59 35.17
N ILE A 370 31.03 -15.45 33.83
CA ILE A 370 29.83 -15.22 33.02
C ILE A 370 28.82 -16.36 33.20
N ILE A 371 29.26 -17.61 33.07
CA ILE A 371 28.38 -18.79 33.20
C ILE A 371 27.77 -18.87 34.60
N ASN A 372 28.58 -18.63 35.64
CA ASN A 372 28.13 -18.69 37.03
C ASN A 372 27.07 -17.63 37.32
N ASN A 373 27.21 -16.43 36.76
CA ASN A 373 26.27 -15.34 36.99
C ASN A 373 25.10 -15.30 36.00
N ALA A 374 25.03 -16.21 35.02
CA ALA A 374 24.00 -16.18 33.97
C ALA A 374 22.56 -16.18 34.52
N HIS A 375 22.31 -16.96 35.57
CA HIS A 375 21.00 -17.09 36.24
C HIS A 375 20.48 -15.79 36.90
N ASN A 376 21.32 -14.75 37.00
CA ASN A 376 20.93 -13.45 37.52
C ASN A 376 20.26 -12.55 36.48
N TYR A 377 20.23 -12.99 35.22
CA TYR A 377 19.75 -12.23 34.07
C TYR A 377 18.66 -13.00 33.33
N ASP A 378 17.61 -12.29 32.91
CA ASP A 378 16.57 -12.84 32.02
C ASP A 378 17.03 -12.80 30.56
N LEU A 379 17.84 -11.79 30.20
CA LEU A 379 18.43 -11.60 28.87
C LEU A 379 19.91 -11.28 29.00
N ILE A 380 20.77 -12.00 28.28
CA ILE A 380 22.21 -11.72 28.17
C ILE A 380 22.55 -11.33 26.74
N ILE A 381 23.04 -10.10 26.57
CA ILE A 381 23.45 -9.56 25.28
C ILE A 381 24.97 -9.64 25.16
N PHE A 382 25.44 -10.49 24.27
CA PHE A 382 26.83 -10.51 23.84
C PHE A 382 27.02 -9.44 22.77
N CYS A 383 27.83 -8.40 23.03
CA CYS A 383 28.00 -7.28 22.10
C CYS A 383 29.47 -7.07 21.73
N LYS A 384 29.78 -7.14 20.43
CA LYS A 384 31.12 -6.91 19.84
C LYS A 384 32.23 -7.72 20.53
N ASN A 385 31.89 -8.94 20.96
CA ASN A 385 32.81 -9.80 21.66
C ASN A 385 33.62 -10.65 20.65
N ASN A 386 34.64 -10.03 20.04
CA ASN A 386 35.64 -10.72 19.21
C ASN A 386 36.39 -11.74 20.08
N GLY A 387 35.89 -12.97 20.12
CA GLY A 387 36.35 -14.02 21.05
C GLY A 387 35.28 -14.50 22.04
N ALA A 388 34.00 -14.24 21.79
CA ALA A 388 32.92 -14.96 22.46
C ALA A 388 33.07 -16.46 22.20
N ASP A 389 33.09 -17.26 23.26
CA ASP A 389 33.14 -18.70 23.16
C ASP A 389 31.71 -19.25 22.98
N PRO A 390 31.40 -19.94 21.86
CA PRO A 390 30.12 -20.60 21.64
C PRO A 390 29.69 -21.50 22.81
N HIS A 391 30.65 -22.08 23.55
CA HIS A 391 30.37 -22.87 24.73
C HIS A 391 29.75 -22.03 25.85
N VAL A 392 30.29 -20.84 26.12
CA VAL A 392 29.80 -19.93 27.17
C VAL A 392 28.37 -19.51 26.89
N ILE A 393 28.07 -19.17 25.63
CA ILE A 393 26.72 -18.75 25.21
C ILE A 393 25.71 -19.88 25.46
N ARG A 394 26.02 -21.10 25.02
CA ARG A 394 25.16 -22.27 25.27
C ARG A 394 24.97 -22.56 26.75
N GLU A 395 26.01 -22.42 27.57
CA GLU A 395 25.90 -22.64 29.01
C GLU A 395 25.10 -21.53 29.73
N CYS A 396 25.12 -20.29 29.22
CA CYS A 396 24.24 -19.22 29.68
C CYS A 396 22.77 -19.53 29.35
N SER A 397 22.47 -19.93 28.11
CA SER A 397 21.13 -20.32 27.66
C SER A 397 20.55 -21.47 28.51
N LYS A 398 21.33 -22.54 28.72
CA LYS A 398 20.96 -23.68 29.60
C LYS A 398 20.65 -23.29 31.05
N ARG A 399 21.14 -22.15 31.53
CA ARG A 399 20.92 -21.64 32.89
C ARG A 399 19.71 -20.70 32.98
N GLY A 400 18.92 -20.60 31.92
CA GLY A 400 17.63 -19.93 31.89
C GLY A 400 17.66 -18.47 31.43
N ALA A 401 18.81 -17.96 31.00
CA ALA A 401 18.92 -16.63 30.42
C ALA A 401 18.80 -16.70 28.90
N ILE A 402 17.94 -15.88 28.28
CA ILE A 402 17.90 -15.77 26.82
C ILE A 402 19.19 -15.14 26.34
N THR A 403 19.88 -15.75 25.39
CA THR A 403 21.14 -15.25 24.85
C THR A 403 20.93 -14.57 23.51
N LEU A 404 21.31 -13.30 23.45
CA LEU A 404 21.25 -12.49 22.24
C LEU A 404 22.65 -12.08 21.82
N TRP A 405 23.04 -12.38 20.59
CA TRP A 405 24.29 -11.90 20.02
C TRP A 405 24.05 -10.69 19.12
N TYR A 406 24.56 -9.53 19.53
CA TYR A 406 24.47 -8.30 18.75
C TYR A 406 25.78 -8.03 18.00
N MET A 407 25.72 -8.23 16.68
CA MET A 407 26.83 -8.19 15.74
C MET A 407 26.85 -6.85 14.99
N MET A 408 27.88 -6.06 15.28
CA MET A 408 28.11 -4.74 14.65
C MET A 408 29.23 -4.77 13.60
N ASP A 409 29.82 -5.95 13.35
CA ASP A 409 30.99 -6.11 12.49
C ASP A 409 30.57 -6.28 11.02
N SER A 410 31.46 -5.90 10.09
CA SER A 410 31.20 -6.06 8.65
C SER A 410 31.22 -7.53 8.23
N ILE A 411 30.58 -7.85 7.11
CA ILE A 411 30.60 -9.18 6.51
C ILE A 411 32.01 -9.76 6.30
N ASP A 412 33.02 -8.90 6.11
CA ASP A 412 34.41 -9.31 5.97
C ASP A 412 34.96 -10.01 7.21
N HIS A 413 34.43 -9.71 8.41
CA HIS A 413 34.85 -10.38 9.64
C HIS A 413 34.38 -11.83 9.68
N VAL A 414 33.16 -12.10 9.22
CA VAL A 414 32.63 -13.47 9.09
C VAL A 414 33.35 -14.25 8.02
N LYS A 415 33.66 -13.62 6.87
CA LYS A 415 34.43 -14.25 5.79
C LYS A 415 35.82 -14.71 6.24
N ASN A 416 36.43 -13.98 7.17
CA ASN A 416 37.79 -14.25 7.64
C ASN A 416 37.86 -15.04 8.96
N ASN A 417 36.73 -15.26 9.65
CA ASN A 417 36.70 -15.95 10.94
C ASN A 417 35.45 -16.86 11.10
N PRO A 418 35.59 -18.18 10.90
CA PRO A 418 34.45 -19.11 10.96
C PRO A 418 33.82 -19.25 12.35
N VAL A 419 34.49 -18.79 13.42
CA VAL A 419 33.93 -18.79 14.78
C VAL A 419 32.63 -17.99 14.84
N TYR A 420 32.46 -16.98 14.00
CA TYR A 420 31.23 -16.20 13.98
C TYR A 420 29.98 -17.05 13.66
N TYR A 421 30.09 -18.01 12.74
CA TYR A 421 28.98 -18.92 12.46
C TYR A 421 28.63 -19.80 13.66
N GLN A 422 29.67 -20.29 14.36
CA GLN A 422 29.49 -21.12 15.56
C GLN A 422 28.88 -20.35 16.73
N VAL A 423 29.20 -19.06 16.86
CA VAL A 423 28.62 -18.15 17.85
C VAL A 423 27.16 -17.86 17.49
N ALA A 424 26.85 -17.64 16.21
CA ALA A 424 25.47 -17.43 15.74
C ALA A 424 24.58 -18.66 16.00
N GLU A 425 25.10 -19.87 15.78
CA GLU A 425 24.40 -21.12 16.12
C GLU A 425 24.25 -21.36 17.62
N ALA A 426 25.14 -20.77 18.43
CA ALA A 426 25.13 -20.95 19.88
C ALA A 426 24.17 -19.98 20.59
N ALA A 427 23.88 -18.83 19.99
CA ALA A 427 22.97 -17.83 20.55
C ALA A 427 21.51 -18.17 20.22
N ASP A 428 20.62 -17.90 21.16
CA ASP A 428 19.18 -18.10 20.96
C ASP A 428 18.62 -17.10 19.93
N ILE A 429 19.18 -15.88 19.91
CA ILE A 429 18.81 -14.80 18.99
C ILE A 429 20.07 -14.11 18.46
N CYS A 430 20.14 -13.89 17.15
CA CYS A 430 21.14 -13.06 16.51
C CYS A 430 20.53 -11.72 16.06
N VAL A 431 21.25 -10.63 16.30
CA VAL A 431 20.93 -9.30 15.77
C VAL A 431 22.14 -8.79 15.00
N VAL A 432 21.97 -8.49 13.72
CA VAL A 432 23.04 -7.99 12.84
C VAL A 432 22.72 -6.59 12.35
N THR A 433 23.74 -5.79 12.07
CA THR A 433 23.57 -4.42 11.54
C THR A 433 23.59 -4.33 10.01
N SER A 434 23.83 -5.44 9.29
CA SER A 434 23.94 -5.50 7.83
C SER A 434 23.07 -6.62 7.24
N GLY A 435 22.36 -6.34 6.14
CA GLY A 435 21.58 -7.34 5.43
C GLY A 435 22.46 -8.43 4.83
N ALA A 436 23.61 -8.08 4.25
CA ALA A 436 24.58 -9.08 3.79
C ALA A 436 25.04 -10.03 4.91
N MET A 437 25.18 -9.55 6.14
CA MET A 437 25.48 -10.42 7.28
C MET A 437 24.33 -11.38 7.58
N LYS A 438 23.09 -10.87 7.59
CA LYS A 438 21.89 -11.69 7.77
C LYS A 438 21.82 -12.78 6.71
N HIS A 439 22.05 -12.43 5.44
CA HIS A 439 22.04 -13.36 4.33
C HIS A 439 23.12 -14.44 4.48
N ALA A 440 24.36 -14.07 4.83
CA ALA A 440 25.44 -15.04 5.02
C ALA A 440 25.17 -16.02 6.16
N LEU A 441 24.60 -15.56 7.28
CA LEU A 441 24.22 -16.45 8.38
C LEU A 441 23.09 -17.41 7.99
N LEU A 442 22.07 -16.93 7.28
CA LEU A 442 20.95 -17.77 6.81
C LEU A 442 21.36 -18.74 5.70
N GLU A 443 22.33 -18.37 4.85
CA GLU A 443 22.92 -19.27 3.86
C GLU A 443 23.70 -20.40 4.54
N TYR A 444 24.44 -20.08 5.60
CA TYR A 444 25.15 -21.05 6.40
C TYR A 444 24.21 -22.00 7.15
N ASN A 445 23.22 -21.47 7.87
CA ASN A 445 22.22 -22.24 8.60
C ASN A 445 20.90 -21.46 8.69
N LYS A 446 19.89 -21.96 7.96
CA LYS A 446 18.56 -21.34 7.86
C LYS A 446 17.78 -21.33 9.19
N ASN A 447 18.21 -22.12 10.18
CA ASN A 447 17.54 -22.22 11.48
C ASN A 447 18.01 -21.14 12.47
N ILE A 448 19.04 -20.36 12.13
CA ILE A 448 19.49 -19.25 12.97
C ILE A 448 18.41 -18.17 13.00
N ILE A 449 17.92 -17.82 14.20
CA ILE A 449 17.00 -16.70 14.41
C ILE A 449 17.80 -15.41 14.28
N VAL A 450 17.74 -14.74 13.14
CA VAL A 450 18.52 -13.52 12.88
C VAL A 450 17.66 -12.33 12.45
N HIS A 451 17.80 -11.23 13.18
CA HIS A 451 17.15 -9.94 12.93
C HIS A 451 18.15 -8.91 12.42
N HIS A 452 17.70 -8.02 11.52
CA HIS A 452 18.53 -6.92 11.02
C HIS A 452 18.08 -5.61 11.68
N VAL A 453 18.91 -5.09 12.60
CA VAL A 453 18.65 -3.86 13.34
C VAL A 453 19.89 -2.96 13.30
N LEU A 454 19.71 -1.73 12.83
CA LEU A 454 20.77 -0.72 12.81
C LEU A 454 21.23 -0.35 14.22
N GLN A 455 22.41 0.25 14.32
CA GLN A 455 22.87 0.84 15.57
C GLN A 455 22.02 2.06 15.94
N GLY A 456 21.84 2.29 17.23
CA GLY A 456 21.15 3.48 17.72
C GLY A 456 22.03 4.71 17.64
N VAL A 457 21.41 5.88 17.57
CA VAL A 457 22.08 7.16 17.85
C VAL A 457 21.82 7.60 19.29
N ASP A 458 22.80 8.29 19.88
CA ASP A 458 22.64 9.00 21.15
C ASP A 458 22.37 10.47 20.84
N GLU A 459 21.12 10.89 21.01
CA GLU A 459 20.63 12.22 20.65
C GLU A 459 21.17 13.34 21.55
N LYS A 460 21.66 12.98 22.74
CA LYS A 460 22.33 13.93 23.66
C LYS A 460 23.79 14.13 23.28
N ARG A 461 24.36 13.18 22.55
CA ARG A 461 25.75 13.21 22.09
C ARG A 461 25.88 13.79 20.68
N TYR A 462 24.98 13.42 19.78
CA TYR A 462 24.96 13.90 18.39
C TYR A 462 23.76 14.84 18.19
N PHE A 463 24.03 16.14 18.19
CA PHE A 463 22.99 17.16 18.12
C PHE A 463 23.44 18.36 17.27
N PRO A 464 22.49 19.09 16.68
CA PRO A 464 22.82 20.28 15.90
C PRO A 464 23.38 21.39 16.81
N ILE A 465 24.52 21.96 16.42
CA ILE A 465 25.03 23.17 17.07
C ILE A 465 24.20 24.36 16.58
N LYS A 466 23.38 24.93 17.49
CA LYS A 466 22.55 26.11 17.21
C LYS A 466 23.41 27.36 17.13
N ASN A 467 23.80 27.77 15.92
CA ASN A 467 24.33 29.09 15.66
C ASN A 467 24.14 29.41 14.16
N ASP A 468 23.16 30.26 13.87
CA ASP A 468 22.73 30.59 12.50
C ASP A 468 23.82 31.34 11.70
N ASP A 469 24.86 31.83 12.39
CA ASP A 469 26.00 32.55 11.82
C ASP A 469 27.26 31.67 11.59
N ILE A 470 27.15 30.33 11.71
CA ILE A 470 28.29 29.44 11.40
C ILE A 470 28.57 29.47 9.90
N GLU A 471 29.69 30.08 9.52
CA GLU A 471 30.23 29.97 8.17
C GLU A 471 30.48 28.48 7.85
N LYS A 472 30.07 28.05 6.65
CA LYS A 472 30.26 26.67 6.16
C LYS A 472 31.42 26.60 5.16
N PRO A 473 32.70 26.64 5.60
CA PRO A 473 33.85 26.68 4.71
C PRO A 473 34.13 25.35 4.01
N ILE A 474 33.51 24.25 4.46
CA ILE A 474 33.71 22.89 3.94
C ILE A 474 32.57 22.58 2.97
N ASP A 475 32.90 22.29 1.71
CA ASP A 475 31.90 21.89 0.72
C ASP A 475 31.44 20.45 1.00
N PHE A 476 32.40 19.53 1.15
CA PHE A 476 32.14 18.13 1.44
C PHE A 476 32.97 17.64 2.63
N LEU A 477 32.30 17.07 3.63
CA LEU A 477 32.94 16.50 4.82
C LEU A 477 32.79 14.98 4.82
N PHE A 478 33.89 14.26 5.02
CA PHE A 478 33.87 12.84 5.34
C PHE A 478 34.48 12.61 6.73
N ILE A 479 33.83 11.78 7.55
CA ILE A 479 34.37 11.33 8.83
C ILE A 479 34.37 9.80 8.83
N GLY A 480 35.54 9.17 8.97
CA GLY A 480 35.64 7.72 8.98
C GLY A 480 37.07 7.20 8.89
N LEU A 481 37.20 5.87 8.82
CA LEU A 481 38.47 5.19 8.60
C LEU A 481 38.96 5.41 7.16
N LYS A 482 40.23 5.76 7.00
CA LYS A 482 40.88 5.86 5.69
C LYS A 482 40.95 4.49 5.00
N SER A 483 40.52 4.45 3.74
CA SER A 483 40.71 3.30 2.84
C SER A 483 41.06 3.79 1.45
N GLU A 484 41.71 2.95 0.63
CA GLU A 484 42.06 3.32 -0.75
C GLU A 484 40.85 3.78 -1.55
N ARG A 485 39.72 3.10 -1.38
CA ARG A 485 38.45 3.42 -2.05
C ARG A 485 37.91 4.79 -1.67
N ARG A 486 37.84 5.07 -0.37
CA ARG A 486 37.39 6.38 0.14
C ARG A 486 38.31 7.50 -0.34
N GLU A 487 39.62 7.26 -0.33
CA GLU A 487 40.58 8.24 -0.84
C GLU A 487 40.43 8.54 -2.31
N ARG A 488 40.14 7.54 -3.15
CA ARG A 488 39.88 7.79 -4.57
C ARG A 488 38.68 8.71 -4.76
N ILE A 489 37.54 8.39 -4.13
CA ILE A 489 36.32 9.22 -4.22
C ILE A 489 36.58 10.65 -3.74
N LEU A 490 37.21 10.80 -2.57
CA LEU A 490 37.51 12.12 -2.00
C LEU A 490 38.48 12.91 -2.89
N ASN A 491 39.49 12.26 -3.47
CA ASN A 491 40.44 12.92 -4.38
C ASN A 491 39.81 13.30 -5.72
N THR A 492 38.86 12.51 -6.24
CA THR A 492 38.07 12.88 -7.42
C THR A 492 37.31 14.17 -7.17
N ILE A 493 36.62 14.29 -6.03
CA ILE A 493 35.88 15.51 -5.67
C ILE A 493 36.83 16.70 -5.48
N ARG A 494 38.00 16.52 -4.85
CA ARG A 494 39.06 17.55 -4.75
C ARG A 494 39.58 17.97 -6.13
N GLY A 495 39.70 17.02 -7.06
CA GLY A 495 40.15 17.25 -8.43
C GLY A 495 39.24 18.19 -9.22
N PHE A 496 37.95 18.24 -8.88
CA PHE A 496 36.98 19.20 -9.44
C PHE A 496 37.01 20.59 -8.77
N GLY A 497 37.89 20.80 -7.78
CA GLY A 497 38.12 22.11 -7.15
C GLY A 497 37.28 22.38 -5.90
N PHE A 498 36.53 21.41 -5.37
CA PHE A 498 35.74 21.57 -4.14
C PHE A 498 36.58 21.41 -2.88
N LYS A 499 36.21 22.10 -1.80
CA LYS A 499 36.86 21.97 -0.49
C LYS A 499 36.37 20.73 0.24
N VAL A 500 37.21 19.68 0.24
CA VAL A 500 36.89 18.39 0.87
C VAL A 500 37.75 18.16 2.11
N GLU A 501 37.11 18.05 3.27
CA GLU A 501 37.76 17.65 4.53
C GLU A 501 37.44 16.19 4.87
N ALA A 502 38.45 15.46 5.35
CA ALA A 502 38.34 14.07 5.77
C ALA A 502 39.00 13.88 7.13
N HIS A 503 38.26 13.32 8.10
CA HIS A 503 38.73 13.15 9.49
C HIS A 503 38.51 11.72 9.99
N GLY A 504 39.30 11.27 10.96
CA GLY A 504 39.18 9.94 11.56
C GLY A 504 40.46 9.10 11.42
N PRO A 505 40.45 7.82 11.82
CA PRO A 505 41.66 6.99 11.83
C PRO A 505 42.30 6.89 10.43
N GLY A 506 43.58 7.26 10.32
CA GLY A 506 44.33 7.32 9.06
C GLY A 506 44.24 8.66 8.32
N TYR A 507 43.37 9.57 8.76
CA TYR A 507 43.32 10.98 8.37
C TYR A 507 43.94 11.87 9.46
N ASP A 508 44.20 13.13 9.14
CA ASP A 508 44.67 14.11 10.12
C ASP A 508 43.53 14.49 11.07
N GLY A 509 43.76 14.42 12.38
CA GLY A 509 42.81 14.86 13.41
C GLY A 509 42.03 13.73 14.12
N TYR A 510 41.94 13.85 15.44
CA TYR A 510 41.12 12.98 16.29
C TYR A 510 39.68 13.51 16.35
N VAL A 511 38.67 12.66 16.17
CA VAL A 511 37.25 13.04 16.18
C VAL A 511 36.56 12.48 17.42
N ASN A 512 36.05 13.36 18.28
CA ASN A 512 35.18 13.06 19.42
C ASN A 512 33.78 13.66 19.18
N ALA A 513 32.82 13.45 20.08
CA ALA A 513 31.46 13.94 19.83
C ALA A 513 31.34 15.47 19.67
N ASP A 514 32.06 16.23 20.48
CA ASP A 514 32.00 17.70 20.45
C ASP A 514 32.53 18.26 19.13
N ASN A 515 33.66 17.75 18.64
CA ASN A 515 34.18 18.19 17.36
C ASN A 515 33.45 17.54 16.17
N PHE A 516 32.82 16.37 16.33
CA PHE A 516 31.97 15.76 15.31
C PHE A 516 30.77 16.66 15.00
N ASN A 517 30.05 17.12 16.03
CA ASN A 517 28.90 18.02 15.88
C ASN A 517 29.32 19.33 15.22
N ARG A 518 30.49 19.86 15.59
CA ARG A 518 31.06 21.08 15.00
C ARG A 518 31.43 20.90 13.53
N LEU A 519 32.13 19.83 13.19
CA LEU A 519 32.50 19.54 11.80
C LEU A 519 31.24 19.41 10.93
N CYS A 520 30.22 18.69 11.40
CA CYS A 520 28.93 18.59 10.71
C CYS A 520 28.28 19.96 10.48
N SER A 521 28.34 20.87 11.47
CA SER A 521 27.79 22.22 11.34
C SER A 521 28.55 23.13 10.36
N MET A 522 29.85 22.90 10.18
CA MET A 522 30.73 23.67 9.27
C MET A 522 30.71 23.15 7.82
N ALA A 523 30.06 22.01 7.58
CA ALA A 523 29.96 21.39 6.26
C ALA A 523 28.65 21.76 5.56
N LYS A 524 28.72 21.94 4.24
CA LYS A 524 27.54 22.02 3.38
C LYS A 524 26.94 20.63 3.16
N VAL A 525 27.78 19.64 2.83
CA VAL A 525 27.38 18.25 2.61
C VAL A 525 28.26 17.31 3.44
N CYS A 526 27.64 16.38 4.19
CA CYS A 526 28.33 15.27 4.85
C CYS A 526 28.25 14.01 3.98
N LEU A 527 29.40 13.49 3.56
CA LEU A 527 29.55 12.32 2.72
C LEU A 527 29.50 11.02 3.54
N ALA A 528 28.62 10.10 3.17
CA ALA A 528 28.58 8.76 3.73
C ALA A 528 29.07 7.72 2.70
N ILE A 529 30.35 7.37 2.78
CA ILE A 529 31.01 6.42 1.87
C ILE A 529 31.15 5.04 2.53
N ASN A 530 30.68 4.00 1.86
CA ASN A 530 30.63 2.64 2.39
C ASN A 530 32.04 2.07 2.59
N ASN A 531 32.19 1.22 3.61
CA ASN A 531 33.48 0.57 3.89
C ASN A 531 33.77 -0.58 2.92
N THR A 532 32.68 -1.23 2.55
CA THR A 532 32.56 -2.41 1.70
C THR A 532 32.00 -2.01 0.34
N ASP A 533 32.03 -2.95 -0.61
CA ASP A 533 31.41 -2.76 -1.91
C ASP A 533 29.90 -2.43 -1.73
N PRO A 534 29.36 -1.37 -2.35
CA PRO A 534 27.95 -1.02 -2.19
C PRO A 534 26.99 -2.10 -2.74
N SER A 535 27.48 -3.01 -3.58
CA SER A 535 26.71 -4.15 -4.11
C SER A 535 26.46 -5.27 -3.09
N ILE A 536 27.17 -5.28 -1.94
CA ILE A 536 27.03 -6.30 -0.90
C ILE A 536 26.10 -5.85 0.24
N ASP A 537 24.92 -5.31 -0.09
CA ASP A 537 23.80 -5.05 0.84
C ASP A 537 24.25 -4.49 2.22
N SER A 538 25.06 -3.43 2.18
CA SER A 538 25.57 -2.76 3.37
C SER A 538 25.77 -1.27 3.11
N PHE A 539 25.55 -0.44 4.14
CA PHE A 539 25.75 1.00 4.08
C PHE A 539 26.37 1.54 5.37
N SER A 540 26.88 2.77 5.32
CA SER A 540 27.50 3.39 6.50
C SER A 540 26.45 3.84 7.54
N ASP A 541 26.55 3.28 8.74
CA ASP A 541 25.82 3.69 9.95
C ASP A 541 26.00 5.18 10.33
N ARG A 542 27.04 5.85 9.83
CA ARG A 542 27.32 7.28 10.07
C ARG A 542 26.23 8.19 9.56
N ILE A 543 25.42 7.73 8.60
CA ILE A 543 24.24 8.46 8.12
C ILE A 543 23.36 8.85 9.32
N LEU A 544 23.13 7.95 10.27
CA LEU A 544 22.33 8.21 11.47
C LEU A 544 22.93 9.33 12.34
N ARG A 545 24.26 9.33 12.49
CA ARG A 545 24.98 10.34 13.28
C ARG A 545 24.96 11.71 12.60
N TYR A 546 25.19 11.77 11.29
CA TYR A 546 25.14 13.02 10.53
C TYR A 546 23.73 13.64 10.52
N LEU A 547 22.70 12.82 10.27
CA LEU A 547 21.31 13.27 10.34
C LEU A 547 20.94 13.74 11.75
N SER A 548 21.41 13.06 12.80
CA SER A 548 21.23 13.52 14.18
C SER A 548 21.88 14.88 14.42
N CYS A 549 23.02 15.19 13.81
CA CYS A 549 23.61 16.54 13.86
C CYS A 549 22.85 17.59 13.02
N GLY A 550 21.77 17.21 12.32
CA GLY A 550 21.04 18.09 11.41
C GLY A 550 21.78 18.39 10.11
N ALA A 551 22.76 17.55 9.74
CA ALA A 551 23.53 17.75 8.52
C ALA A 551 22.76 17.28 7.28
N PHE A 552 23.03 17.92 6.14
CA PHE A 552 22.64 17.39 4.83
C PHE A 552 23.59 16.24 4.48
N VAL A 553 23.04 15.04 4.26
CA VAL A 553 23.83 13.83 4.03
C VAL A 553 23.71 13.41 2.58
N TRP A 554 24.84 13.14 1.94
CA TRP A 554 24.90 12.55 0.61
C TRP A 554 25.62 11.21 0.72
N ALA A 555 24.86 10.13 0.51
CA ALA A 555 25.33 8.77 0.77
C ALA A 555 25.64 8.02 -0.51
N GLU A 556 26.58 7.10 -0.43
CA GLU A 556 26.80 6.15 -1.51
C GLU A 556 25.64 5.17 -1.61
N ALA A 557 25.13 4.96 -2.84
CA ALA A 557 23.97 4.14 -3.12
C ALA A 557 24.18 2.70 -2.61
N SER A 558 23.21 2.19 -1.85
CA SER A 558 23.23 0.83 -1.31
C SER A 558 21.83 0.25 -1.37
N LYS A 559 21.75 -1.06 -1.67
CA LYS A 559 20.49 -1.81 -1.73
C LYS A 559 19.75 -1.92 -0.40
N ASP A 560 20.41 -1.65 0.73
CA ASP A 560 19.78 -1.71 2.05
C ASP A 560 19.40 -0.33 2.60
N LEU A 561 19.94 0.77 2.06
CA LEU A 561 19.75 2.10 2.63
C LEU A 561 18.28 2.54 2.57
N HIS A 562 17.63 2.35 1.42
CA HIS A 562 16.23 2.74 1.20
C HIS A 562 15.22 1.99 2.08
N LYS A 563 15.61 0.86 2.69
CA LYS A 563 14.77 0.11 3.66
C LYS A 563 14.60 0.87 4.97
N TYR A 564 15.50 1.80 5.27
CA TYR A 564 15.53 2.51 6.56
C TYR A 564 15.41 4.02 6.42
N ILE A 565 15.92 4.58 5.32
CA ILE A 565 15.93 6.03 5.09
C ILE A 565 15.64 6.28 3.62
N ASP A 566 14.54 6.99 3.35
CA ASP A 566 14.11 7.40 2.02
C ASP A 566 15.15 8.34 1.36
N ASP A 567 15.33 8.20 0.04
CA ASP A 567 16.24 9.03 -0.77
C ASP A 567 15.91 10.53 -0.67
N LYS A 568 14.66 10.89 -0.32
CA LYS A 568 14.27 12.29 -0.05
C LYS A 568 15.01 12.90 1.14
N PHE A 569 15.42 12.07 2.11
CA PHE A 569 16.19 12.51 3.27
C PHE A 569 17.69 12.34 3.09
N VAL A 570 18.11 11.35 2.31
CA VAL A 570 19.53 11.06 2.05
C VAL A 570 19.69 10.74 0.57
N PRO A 571 19.96 11.75 -0.28
CA PRO A 571 20.23 11.49 -1.69
C PRO A 571 21.42 10.54 -1.84
N SER A 572 21.32 9.64 -2.81
CA SER A 572 22.34 8.64 -3.08
C SER A 572 23.22 8.98 -4.30
N PHE A 573 24.41 8.37 -4.40
CA PHE A 573 25.27 8.47 -5.59
C PHE A 573 26.00 7.17 -5.90
N LEU A 574 26.37 7.03 -7.18
CA LEU A 574 27.30 6.00 -7.66
C LEU A 574 28.64 6.67 -7.99
N GLU A 575 29.75 6.01 -7.66
CA GLU A 575 31.12 6.49 -7.89
C GLU A 575 31.36 6.85 -9.37
N GLU A 576 30.78 6.09 -10.29
CA GLU A 576 30.88 6.28 -11.74
C GLU A 576 30.15 7.52 -12.29
N ASN A 577 29.20 8.06 -11.52
CA ASN A 577 28.39 9.23 -11.90
C ASN A 577 28.91 10.54 -11.29
N LEU A 578 30.13 10.54 -10.74
CA LEU A 578 30.73 11.74 -10.15
C LEU A 578 31.24 12.69 -11.23
N ASP A 579 30.47 13.75 -11.52
CA ASP A 579 30.88 14.86 -12.36
C ASP A 579 30.72 16.23 -11.66
N VAL A 580 31.40 17.24 -12.20
CA VAL A 580 31.40 18.60 -11.62
C VAL A 580 30.01 19.23 -11.58
N GLY A 581 29.16 19.00 -12.59
CA GLY A 581 27.80 19.52 -12.65
C GLY A 581 26.91 18.91 -11.57
N TYR A 582 27.03 17.60 -11.35
CA TYR A 582 26.31 16.92 -10.27
C TYR A 582 26.76 17.39 -8.87
N LEU A 583 28.07 17.60 -8.68
CA LEU A 583 28.63 18.14 -7.43
C LEU A 583 28.20 19.59 -7.16
N GLU A 584 28.10 20.43 -8.19
CA GLU A 584 27.53 21.78 -8.03
C GLU A 584 26.03 21.74 -7.72
N TRP A 585 25.31 20.80 -8.33
CA TRP A 585 23.89 20.62 -8.09
C TRP A 585 23.61 20.16 -6.66
N ILE A 586 24.37 19.19 -6.12
CA ILE A 586 24.17 18.72 -4.75
C ILE A 586 24.49 19.81 -3.71
N LEU A 587 25.51 20.65 -3.96
CA LEU A 587 25.80 21.80 -3.11
C LEU A 587 24.67 22.84 -3.13
N LYS A 588 24.08 23.11 -4.30
CA LYS A 588 22.90 23.98 -4.40
C LYS A 588 21.71 23.41 -3.63
N CYS A 589 21.46 22.11 -3.76
CA CYS A 589 20.40 21.41 -3.01
C CYS A 589 20.65 21.51 -1.50
N SER A 590 21.88 21.32 -1.03
CA SER A 590 22.21 21.43 0.40
C SER A 590 21.95 22.83 0.99
N ALA A 591 21.97 23.88 0.15
CA ALA A 591 21.71 25.25 0.57
C ALA A 591 20.21 25.60 0.57
N SER A 592 19.41 24.97 -0.28
CA SER A 592 17.96 25.23 -0.40
C SER A 592 17.08 24.24 0.36
N CYS A 593 17.57 23.03 0.63
CA CYS A 593 16.79 21.97 1.27
C CYS A 593 16.88 22.05 2.80
N LYS A 594 15.72 22.24 3.46
CA LYS A 594 15.55 21.96 4.90
C LYS A 594 15.22 20.49 5.08
N ILE A 595 16.18 19.60 4.86
CA ILE A 595 15.93 18.16 5.05
C ILE A 595 15.87 17.85 6.54
N ASN A 596 14.67 17.54 7.04
CA ASN A 596 14.46 17.17 8.44
C ASN A 596 14.69 15.67 8.70
N GLY A 597 15.83 15.13 8.22
CA GLY A 597 16.18 13.75 8.49
C GLY A 597 16.53 13.49 9.96
N ARG A 598 16.73 14.55 10.76
CA ARG A 598 16.95 14.44 12.20
C ARG A 598 15.74 13.84 12.91
N ASP A 599 14.55 14.37 12.67
CA ASP A 599 13.34 13.93 13.37
C ASP A 599 13.04 12.47 13.07
N LEU A 600 13.23 12.03 11.82
CA LEU A 600 13.15 10.62 11.42
C LEU A 600 14.06 9.73 12.28
N ILE A 601 15.33 10.13 12.46
CA ILE A 601 16.29 9.35 13.27
C ILE A 601 15.89 9.35 14.75
N LEU A 602 15.41 10.47 15.29
CA LEU A 602 15.02 10.56 16.70
C LEU A 602 13.76 9.76 17.02
N GLN A 603 12.82 9.68 16.08
CA GLN A 603 11.58 8.94 16.24
C GLN A 603 11.74 7.42 16.06
N ASN A 604 12.79 6.95 15.38
CA ASN A 604 12.86 5.55 14.96
C ASN A 604 14.20 4.83 15.22
N HIS A 605 15.29 5.56 15.47
CA HIS A 605 16.66 5.02 15.42
C HIS A 605 17.55 5.46 16.60
N THR A 606 16.97 5.79 17.76
CA THR A 606 17.75 6.00 19.00
C THR A 606 18.13 4.67 19.67
N TRP A 607 19.07 4.70 20.61
CA TRP A 607 19.42 3.51 21.40
C TRP A 607 18.25 2.92 22.19
N SER A 608 17.27 3.74 22.60
CA SER A 608 16.05 3.24 23.25
C SER A 608 15.23 2.36 22.30
N HIS A 609 15.04 2.79 21.06
CA HIS A 609 14.33 1.98 20.06
C HIS A 609 15.05 0.65 19.75
N VAL A 610 16.40 0.67 19.73
CA VAL A 610 17.18 -0.57 19.56
C VAL A 610 16.98 -1.51 20.75
N ALA A 611 17.00 -0.98 21.98
CA ALA A 611 16.76 -1.76 23.18
C ALA A 611 15.34 -2.34 23.22
N GLU A 612 14.32 -1.56 22.85
CA GLU A 612 12.93 -2.03 22.75
C GLU A 612 12.77 -3.15 21.73
N LYS A 613 13.38 -3.02 20.54
CA LYS A 613 13.38 -4.09 19.53
C LYS A 613 14.01 -5.38 20.06
N MET A 614 15.12 -5.27 20.79
CA MET A 614 15.78 -6.44 21.41
C MET A 614 14.92 -7.10 22.49
N ILE A 615 14.22 -6.31 23.31
CA ILE A 615 13.23 -6.87 24.27
C ILE A 615 12.11 -7.57 23.52
N GLY A 616 11.56 -6.95 22.47
CA GLY A 616 10.50 -7.56 21.66
C GLY A 616 10.92 -8.91 21.06
N PHE A 617 12.17 -9.02 20.59
CA PHE A 617 12.71 -10.31 20.12
C PHE A 617 12.86 -11.33 21.25
N ALA A 618 13.37 -10.91 22.40
CA ALA A 618 13.53 -11.78 23.56
C ALA A 618 12.17 -12.26 24.10
N GLU A 619 11.15 -11.40 24.15
CA GLU A 619 9.80 -11.74 24.56
C GLU A 619 9.10 -12.65 23.55
N ALA A 620 9.29 -12.42 22.24
CA ALA A 620 8.78 -13.31 21.20
C ALA A 620 9.45 -14.70 21.28
N HIS A 621 10.76 -14.74 21.53
CA HIS A 621 11.50 -15.98 21.73
C HIS A 621 11.06 -16.69 23.02
N GLN A 622 10.86 -15.96 24.11
CA GLN A 622 10.35 -16.54 25.36
C GLN A 622 8.92 -17.03 25.22
N ALA A 623 8.06 -16.32 24.48
CA ALA A 623 6.71 -16.77 24.17
C ALA A 623 6.78 -18.08 23.36
N TRP A 624 7.69 -18.16 22.40
CA TRP A 624 7.97 -19.34 21.59
C TRP A 624 8.53 -20.53 22.40
N GLU A 625 9.48 -20.32 23.32
CA GLU A 625 10.02 -21.38 24.20
C GLU A 625 9.05 -21.76 25.34
N SER A 626 8.24 -20.82 25.81
CA SER A 626 7.15 -21.09 26.76
C SER A 626 6.02 -21.92 26.15
N VAL A 627 6.06 -22.13 24.83
CA VAL A 627 5.50 -23.33 24.21
C VAL A 627 6.44 -24.51 24.49
N THR A 628 6.56 -24.88 25.76
CA THR A 628 7.06 -26.20 26.14
C THR A 628 6.06 -27.24 25.63
N PRO A 629 6.47 -28.44 25.19
CA PRO A 629 5.55 -29.49 24.78
C PRO A 629 4.54 -29.71 25.91
N ILE A 630 3.28 -29.36 25.66
CA ILE A 630 2.22 -29.73 26.58
C ILE A 630 2.17 -31.25 26.47
N ALA A 631 2.73 -31.93 27.47
CA ALA A 631 2.34 -33.29 27.76
C ALA A 631 0.81 -33.30 27.79
N LYS A 632 0.21 -34.03 26.84
CA LYS A 632 -1.23 -34.07 26.54
C LYS A 632 -2.06 -33.87 27.81
N THR A 633 -2.66 -32.69 27.93
CA THR A 633 -3.80 -32.47 28.82
C THR A 633 -5.02 -32.26 27.92
N SER A 634 -5.80 -33.34 27.80
CA SER A 634 -7.20 -33.36 27.35
C SER A 634 -7.61 -32.50 26.13
N ASN A 635 -7.57 -33.11 24.94
CA ASN A 635 -8.69 -33.23 23.97
C ASN A 635 -9.44 -32.00 23.38
N GLU A 636 -8.90 -30.77 23.32
CA GLU A 636 -9.68 -29.64 22.76
C GLU A 636 -9.11 -28.87 21.54
N HIS A 637 -7.86 -29.06 21.11
CA HIS A 637 -7.31 -28.29 19.96
C HIS A 637 -6.55 -29.17 18.96
N LEU A 638 -6.76 -28.95 17.66
CA LEU A 638 -6.18 -29.73 16.57
C LEU A 638 -5.02 -29.00 15.89
N SER A 639 -3.95 -29.75 15.59
CA SER A 639 -2.87 -29.32 14.70
C SER A 639 -3.21 -29.70 13.26
N ILE A 640 -3.34 -28.72 12.36
CA ILE A 640 -3.84 -28.95 11.00
C ILE A 640 -2.79 -28.54 9.97
N GLY A 641 -2.29 -29.50 9.22
CA GLY A 641 -1.36 -29.32 8.11
C GLY A 641 -2.05 -29.10 6.77
N PHE A 642 -1.40 -28.36 5.87
CA PHE A 642 -1.79 -28.15 4.48
C PHE A 642 -0.60 -28.44 3.58
N VAL A 643 -0.80 -29.22 2.51
CA VAL A 643 0.20 -29.45 1.47
C VAL A 643 -0.35 -28.90 0.16
N SER A 644 0.31 -27.87 -0.38
CA SER A 644 -0.19 -27.14 -1.56
C SER A 644 0.94 -26.48 -2.36
N GLN A 645 0.70 -26.23 -3.64
CA GLN A 645 1.47 -25.23 -4.39
C GLN A 645 1.21 -23.83 -3.82
N TRP A 646 2.23 -22.95 -3.85
CA TRP A 646 2.13 -21.62 -3.25
C TRP A 646 2.72 -20.49 -4.11
N TYR A 647 1.93 -20.04 -5.10
CA TYR A 647 2.20 -18.87 -5.95
C TYR A 647 0.87 -18.35 -6.54
N PRO A 648 0.77 -17.14 -7.14
CA PRO A 648 -0.53 -16.56 -7.55
C PRO A 648 -1.30 -17.42 -8.58
N ARG A 649 -2.16 -18.33 -8.11
CA ARG A 649 -3.03 -19.22 -8.91
C ARG A 649 -4.20 -19.74 -8.08
N GLY A 650 -5.23 -20.27 -8.75
CA GLY A 650 -6.46 -20.76 -8.11
C GLY A 650 -6.22 -21.73 -6.95
N GLN A 651 -5.33 -22.71 -7.12
CA GLN A 651 -4.98 -23.67 -6.06
C GLN A 651 -4.50 -22.99 -4.77
N THR A 652 -3.70 -21.93 -4.87
CA THR A 652 -3.23 -21.18 -3.70
C THR A 652 -4.37 -20.48 -2.99
N TYR A 653 -5.28 -19.84 -3.73
CA TYR A 653 -6.45 -19.17 -3.15
C TYR A 653 -7.45 -20.15 -2.51
N VAL A 654 -7.56 -21.36 -3.07
CA VAL A 654 -8.34 -22.46 -2.45
C VAL A 654 -7.74 -22.83 -1.08
N THR A 655 -6.44 -23.10 -1.03
CA THR A 655 -5.75 -23.40 0.24
C THR A 655 -5.80 -22.22 1.21
N LYS A 656 -5.65 -20.99 0.71
CA LYS A 656 -5.79 -19.74 1.50
C LYS A 656 -7.15 -19.65 2.19
N THR A 657 -8.22 -19.93 1.46
CA THR A 657 -9.61 -19.93 1.98
C THR A 657 -9.79 -20.97 3.08
N LEU A 658 -9.25 -22.18 2.90
CA LEU A 658 -9.30 -23.24 3.91
C LEU A 658 -8.53 -22.88 5.18
N ILE A 659 -7.30 -22.35 5.04
CA ILE A 659 -6.50 -21.89 6.17
C ILE A 659 -7.28 -20.82 6.95
N ASN A 660 -7.81 -19.81 6.27
CA ASN A 660 -8.55 -18.72 6.90
C ASN A 660 -9.81 -19.19 7.63
N ALA A 661 -10.46 -20.24 7.13
CA ALA A 661 -11.63 -20.81 7.79
C ALA A 661 -11.25 -21.57 9.07
N ILE A 662 -10.06 -22.18 9.11
CA ILE A 662 -9.57 -22.95 10.25
C ILE A 662 -8.93 -22.07 11.32
N SER A 663 -8.42 -20.89 10.96
CA SER A 663 -7.72 -19.97 11.87
C SER A 663 -8.43 -19.75 13.21
N SER A 664 -7.70 -20.03 14.30
CA SER A 664 -8.04 -19.86 15.73
C SER A 664 -9.38 -20.48 16.19
N PRO A 665 -9.36 -21.45 17.13
CA PRO A 665 -8.24 -21.83 18.02
C PRO A 665 -7.29 -22.91 17.45
N ASP A 666 -7.61 -23.53 16.32
CA ASP A 666 -6.76 -24.56 15.70
C ASP A 666 -5.52 -23.95 15.05
N ARG A 667 -4.39 -24.69 15.04
CA ARG A 667 -3.09 -24.21 14.55
C ARG A 667 -2.85 -24.69 13.12
N PRO A 668 -3.05 -23.85 12.09
CA PRO A 668 -2.75 -24.23 10.72
C PRO A 668 -1.23 -24.24 10.49
N PHE A 669 -0.73 -25.22 9.74
CA PHE A 669 0.62 -25.31 9.23
C PHE A 669 0.57 -25.55 7.72
N LEU A 670 1.44 -24.92 6.95
CA LEU A 670 1.51 -25.05 5.51
C LEU A 670 2.87 -25.60 5.10
N LEU A 671 2.88 -26.71 4.37
CA LEU A 671 4.04 -27.19 3.63
C LEU A 671 3.87 -26.83 2.16
N ALA A 672 4.49 -25.73 1.78
CA ALA A 672 4.39 -25.11 0.47
C ALA A 672 5.35 -25.74 -0.55
N ARG A 673 4.86 -25.94 -1.78
CA ARG A 673 5.67 -26.34 -2.94
C ARG A 673 5.92 -25.14 -3.85
N SER A 674 7.17 -24.97 -4.26
CA SER A 674 7.53 -24.03 -5.32
C SER A 674 7.52 -24.73 -6.69
N ALA A 675 6.90 -24.10 -7.68
CA ALA A 675 6.98 -24.53 -9.08
C ALA A 675 8.16 -23.80 -9.74
N SER A 676 9.36 -24.39 -9.66
CA SER A 676 10.61 -23.94 -10.31
C SER A 676 11.26 -22.64 -9.81
N ASN A 677 12.58 -22.53 -10.02
CA ASN A 677 13.48 -21.46 -9.56
C ASN A 677 13.18 -20.05 -10.12
N GLU A 678 12.12 -19.85 -10.92
CA GLU A 678 11.88 -18.60 -11.66
C GLU A 678 10.53 -17.93 -11.40
N LYS A 679 9.56 -18.58 -10.73
CA LYS A 679 8.28 -17.94 -10.39
C LYS A 679 8.33 -17.41 -8.97
N ALA A 680 8.09 -16.11 -8.81
CA ALA A 680 7.95 -15.48 -7.50
C ALA A 680 6.92 -16.27 -6.67
N ILE A 681 7.41 -16.93 -5.63
CA ILE A 681 6.58 -17.47 -4.56
C ILE A 681 5.71 -16.31 -4.09
N LEU A 682 4.41 -16.54 -3.87
CA LEU A 682 3.55 -15.52 -3.25
C LEU A 682 4.30 -15.03 -2.02
N SER A 683 4.71 -13.77 -2.03
CA SER A 683 5.67 -13.27 -1.06
C SER A 683 5.04 -13.53 0.31
N PHE A 684 5.63 -14.43 1.08
CA PHE A 684 5.23 -14.57 2.47
C PHE A 684 5.46 -13.22 3.17
N GLN A 685 6.40 -12.41 2.67
CA GLN A 685 6.78 -11.08 3.18
C GLN A 685 5.61 -10.09 3.30
N ASP A 686 4.61 -10.15 2.40
CA ASP A 686 3.49 -9.20 2.39
C ASP A 686 2.25 -9.70 3.15
N ASP A 687 2.17 -11.00 3.46
CA ASP A 687 1.04 -11.59 4.17
C ASP A 687 1.55 -12.25 5.48
N LEU A 688 1.77 -11.39 6.50
CA LEU A 688 2.32 -11.72 7.82
C LEU A 688 1.69 -12.98 8.44
N ALA A 689 0.41 -13.25 8.15
CA ALA A 689 -0.31 -14.41 8.65
C ALA A 689 0.29 -15.75 8.18
N TYR A 690 0.90 -15.80 6.98
CA TYR A 690 1.42 -17.05 6.41
C TYR A 690 2.90 -17.29 6.69
N GLN A 691 3.69 -16.25 6.99
CA GLN A 691 5.12 -16.39 7.32
C GLN A 691 5.34 -17.32 8.51
N HIS A 692 4.44 -17.29 9.49
CA HIS A 692 4.59 -18.02 10.75
C HIS A 692 4.14 -19.48 10.69
N ILE A 693 3.45 -19.87 9.62
CA ILE A 693 2.89 -21.22 9.47
C ILE A 693 3.44 -22.00 8.28
N ALA A 694 4.17 -21.35 7.36
CA ALA A 694 4.61 -21.95 6.10
C ALA A 694 6.08 -22.43 6.11
N GLU A 695 6.32 -23.68 5.69
CA GLU A 695 7.63 -24.22 5.34
C GLU A 695 7.70 -24.46 3.83
N ILE A 696 8.81 -24.11 3.18
CA ILE A 696 8.94 -24.14 1.72
C ILE A 696 9.83 -25.32 1.31
N SER A 697 9.26 -26.25 0.56
CA SER A 697 10.07 -27.22 -0.18
C SER A 697 10.73 -26.54 -1.39
N PRO A 698 12.06 -26.65 -1.55
CA PRO A 698 12.79 -25.99 -2.64
C PRO A 698 12.44 -26.53 -4.02
N THR A 699 11.73 -27.66 -4.07
CA THR A 699 11.33 -28.34 -5.30
C THR A 699 9.84 -28.62 -5.29
N TYR A 700 9.29 -28.86 -6.49
CA TYR A 700 7.91 -29.33 -6.63
C TYR A 700 7.72 -30.71 -5.96
N HIS A 701 8.76 -31.54 -6.00
CA HIS A 701 8.81 -32.82 -5.30
C HIS A 701 9.16 -32.62 -3.82
N ILE A 702 8.42 -33.22 -2.89
CA ILE A 702 8.73 -33.13 -1.45
C ILE A 702 9.40 -34.43 -1.04
N ASP A 703 10.60 -34.34 -0.47
CA ASP A 703 11.27 -35.51 0.09
C ASP A 703 10.42 -36.14 1.22
N PRO A 704 10.06 -37.43 1.12
CA PRO A 704 9.33 -38.15 2.16
C PRO A 704 9.93 -38.02 3.56
N ALA A 705 11.25 -37.88 3.70
CA ALA A 705 11.91 -37.69 5.00
C ALA A 705 11.62 -36.30 5.59
N VAL A 706 11.62 -35.26 4.76
CA VAL A 706 11.26 -33.89 5.16
C VAL A 706 9.79 -33.85 5.57
N PHE A 707 8.91 -34.47 4.78
CA PHE A 707 7.49 -34.55 5.12
C PHE A 707 7.23 -35.27 6.45
N LYS A 708 7.90 -36.40 6.70
CA LYS A 708 7.84 -37.12 7.97
C LYS A 708 8.31 -36.26 9.14
N HIS A 709 9.45 -35.58 8.97
CA HIS A 709 10.00 -34.70 9.98
C HIS A 709 9.05 -33.54 10.29
N TRP A 710 8.43 -32.94 9.27
CA TRP A 710 7.44 -31.87 9.42
C TRP A 710 6.21 -32.32 10.20
N ILE A 711 5.66 -33.52 9.91
CA ILE A 711 4.57 -34.11 10.68
C ILE A 711 4.96 -34.28 12.15
N ASP A 712 6.14 -34.86 12.40
CA ASP A 712 6.62 -35.16 13.75
C ASP A 712 6.90 -33.89 14.56
N GLN A 713 7.53 -32.89 13.94
CA GLN A 713 7.90 -31.63 14.58
C GLN A 713 6.68 -30.77 14.93
N ARG A 714 5.62 -30.82 14.12
CA ARG A 714 4.42 -29.99 14.29
C ARG A 714 3.26 -30.72 14.97
N GLU A 715 3.47 -31.98 15.34
CA GLU A 715 2.46 -32.85 15.96
C GLU A 715 1.12 -32.82 15.21
N ILE A 716 1.16 -32.97 13.88
CA ILE A 716 -0.01 -32.75 13.03
C ILE A 716 -1.06 -33.85 13.22
N ASP A 717 -2.33 -33.48 13.41
CA ASP A 717 -3.46 -34.41 13.57
C ASP A 717 -4.23 -34.63 12.26
N VAL A 718 -4.35 -33.58 11.44
CA VAL A 718 -5.09 -33.57 10.17
C VAL A 718 -4.24 -32.93 9.08
N ILE A 719 -4.20 -33.52 7.87
CA ILE A 719 -3.52 -32.93 6.72
C ILE A 719 -4.48 -32.77 5.54
N PHE A 720 -4.57 -31.54 5.04
CA PHE A 720 -5.24 -31.19 3.80
C PHE A 720 -4.27 -31.27 2.63
N PHE A 721 -4.63 -32.06 1.63
CA PHE A 721 -3.92 -32.20 0.37
C PHE A 721 -4.75 -31.56 -0.74
N ASN A 722 -4.23 -30.47 -1.31
CA ASN A 722 -4.87 -29.78 -2.42
C ASN A 722 -4.28 -30.26 -3.74
N GLU A 723 -5.05 -31.05 -4.51
CA GLU A 723 -4.66 -31.63 -5.80
C GLU A 723 -3.29 -32.35 -5.74
N GLU A 724 -3.09 -33.20 -4.73
CA GLU A 724 -1.77 -33.78 -4.42
C GLU A 724 -1.29 -34.81 -5.46
N PRO A 725 -0.17 -34.56 -6.17
CA PRO A 725 0.37 -35.48 -7.17
C PRO A 725 1.26 -36.61 -6.60
N GLN A 726 1.74 -36.53 -5.35
CA GLN A 726 2.65 -37.49 -4.73
C GLN A 726 1.91 -38.36 -3.72
N TRP A 727 1.31 -39.43 -4.24
CA TRP A 727 0.58 -40.43 -3.45
C TRP A 727 1.37 -41.00 -2.27
N GLU A 728 2.70 -41.06 -2.37
CA GLU A 728 3.55 -41.52 -1.26
C GLU A 728 3.35 -40.70 0.01
N LEU A 729 3.16 -39.37 -0.09
CA LEU A 729 2.98 -38.51 1.10
C LEU A 729 1.65 -38.79 1.79
N VAL A 730 0.59 -38.99 1.02
CA VAL A 730 -0.74 -39.34 1.54
C VAL A 730 -0.67 -40.69 2.27
N ARG A 731 0.01 -41.68 1.67
CA ARG A 731 0.25 -42.98 2.31
C ARG A 731 1.03 -42.84 3.62
N ILE A 732 2.10 -42.02 3.65
CA ILE A 732 2.89 -41.78 4.86
C ILE A 732 2.04 -41.16 5.97
N ALA A 733 1.23 -40.14 5.65
CA ALA A 733 0.32 -39.52 6.61
C ALA A 733 -0.66 -40.57 7.18
N LYS A 734 -1.27 -41.38 6.30
CA LYS A 734 -2.21 -42.43 6.69
C LYS A 734 -1.57 -43.51 7.57
N GLU A 735 -0.39 -44.00 7.19
CA GLU A 735 0.38 -45.01 7.95
C GLU A 735 0.81 -44.51 9.34
N ARG A 736 0.93 -43.20 9.50
CA ARG A 736 1.23 -42.53 10.78
C ARG A 736 0.00 -42.21 11.62
N GLY A 737 -1.19 -42.59 11.14
CA GLY A 737 -2.46 -42.38 11.85
C GLY A 737 -2.99 -40.94 11.76
N ILE A 738 -2.43 -40.11 10.87
CA ILE A 738 -2.88 -38.74 10.63
C ILE A 738 -4.14 -38.77 9.76
N LYS A 739 -5.13 -37.95 10.07
CA LYS A 739 -6.35 -37.84 9.25
C LYS A 739 -6.06 -37.09 7.96
N THR A 740 -6.49 -37.65 6.83
CA THR A 740 -6.14 -37.12 5.51
C THR A 740 -7.37 -36.56 4.79
N VAL A 741 -7.31 -35.30 4.39
CA VAL A 741 -8.36 -34.60 3.65
C VAL A 741 -7.89 -34.29 2.24
N GLY A 742 -8.67 -34.66 1.23
CA GLY A 742 -8.34 -34.44 -0.18
C GLY A 742 -9.25 -33.39 -0.81
N TYR A 743 -8.68 -32.51 -1.62
CA TYR A 743 -9.41 -31.64 -2.55
C TYR A 743 -8.93 -31.94 -3.97
N PHE A 744 -9.87 -32.24 -4.87
CA PHE A 744 -9.57 -32.52 -6.28
C PHE A 744 -10.51 -31.74 -7.18
N VAL A 745 -9.98 -31.22 -8.29
CA VAL A 745 -10.78 -30.67 -9.37
C VAL A 745 -11.26 -31.81 -10.26
N TRP A 746 -12.58 -31.98 -10.36
CA TRP A 746 -13.21 -33.14 -11.01
C TRP A 746 -12.88 -33.27 -12.50
N GLU A 747 -12.59 -32.16 -13.18
CA GLU A 747 -12.25 -32.17 -14.60
C GLU A 747 -10.90 -32.84 -14.90
N LEU A 748 -9.98 -32.86 -13.94
CA LEU A 748 -8.65 -33.50 -14.05
C LEU A 748 -8.55 -34.81 -13.25
N PHE A 749 -9.62 -35.21 -12.57
CA PHE A 749 -9.62 -36.43 -11.76
C PHE A 749 -9.83 -37.65 -12.63
N ASP A 750 -8.81 -38.49 -12.75
CA ASP A 750 -8.90 -39.77 -13.45
C ASP A 750 -9.70 -40.78 -12.59
N PRO A 751 -10.85 -41.31 -13.07
CA PRO A 751 -11.69 -42.23 -12.30
C PRO A 751 -10.95 -43.46 -11.80
N LYS A 752 -9.85 -43.86 -12.45
CA LYS A 752 -9.02 -45.00 -12.03
C LYS A 752 -8.36 -44.79 -10.66
N TRP A 753 -8.35 -43.56 -10.13
CA TRP A 753 -7.83 -43.23 -8.79
C TRP A 753 -8.87 -43.36 -7.68
N ALA A 754 -10.13 -43.66 -7.99
CA ALA A 754 -11.20 -43.76 -7.00
C ALA A 754 -10.89 -44.75 -5.86
N ASP A 755 -10.40 -45.96 -6.17
CA ASP A 755 -10.04 -46.97 -5.16
C ASP A 755 -8.91 -46.50 -4.24
N TYR A 756 -7.91 -45.82 -4.82
CA TYR A 756 -6.79 -45.29 -4.05
C TYR A 756 -7.28 -44.19 -3.09
N VAL A 757 -8.11 -43.28 -3.59
CA VAL A 757 -8.66 -42.17 -2.81
C VAL A 757 -9.54 -42.67 -1.66
N ASN A 758 -10.41 -43.66 -1.93
CA ASN A 758 -11.20 -44.34 -0.90
C ASN A 758 -10.34 -44.95 0.22
N SER A 759 -9.16 -45.48 -0.14
CA SER A 759 -8.31 -46.20 0.81
C SER A 759 -7.41 -45.28 1.64
N HIS A 760 -7.05 -44.10 1.13
CA HIS A 760 -6.00 -43.25 1.72
C HIS A 760 -6.48 -41.90 2.21
N TYR A 761 -7.68 -41.43 1.82
CA TYR A 761 -8.29 -40.22 2.35
C TYR A 761 -9.36 -40.57 3.38
N ASP A 762 -9.40 -39.87 4.50
CA ASP A 762 -10.52 -39.95 5.46
C ASP A 762 -11.71 -39.10 4.99
N LEU A 763 -11.44 -38.01 4.27
CA LEU A 763 -12.44 -37.08 3.75
C LEU A 763 -12.02 -36.55 2.38
N VAL A 764 -12.96 -36.46 1.43
CA VAL A 764 -12.76 -35.77 0.15
C VAL A 764 -13.75 -34.61 0.04
N ILE A 765 -13.24 -33.39 -0.08
CA ILE A 765 -14.03 -32.17 -0.19
C ILE A 765 -14.40 -31.93 -1.66
N CYS A 766 -15.71 -31.89 -1.93
CA CYS A 766 -16.27 -31.56 -3.23
C CYS A 766 -16.89 -30.15 -3.17
N PRO A 767 -16.34 -29.14 -3.86
CA PRO A 767 -16.80 -27.76 -3.75
C PRO A 767 -18.16 -27.50 -4.45
N THR A 768 -18.55 -28.36 -5.38
CA THR A 768 -19.77 -28.25 -6.20
C THR A 768 -20.62 -29.51 -6.05
N LYS A 769 -21.92 -29.40 -6.29
CA LYS A 769 -22.82 -30.57 -6.21
C LYS A 769 -22.51 -31.57 -7.30
N CYS A 770 -22.18 -31.11 -8.51
CA CYS A 770 -21.81 -32.00 -9.61
C CYS A 770 -20.54 -32.80 -9.32
N SER A 771 -19.50 -32.17 -8.74
CA SER A 771 -18.29 -32.90 -8.35
C SER A 771 -18.58 -33.92 -7.25
N TYR A 772 -19.44 -33.57 -6.30
CA TYR A 772 -19.90 -34.50 -5.27
C TYR A 772 -20.66 -35.69 -5.85
N ASP A 773 -21.65 -35.44 -6.70
CA ASP A 773 -22.48 -36.49 -7.28
C ASP A 773 -21.66 -37.42 -8.18
N THR A 774 -20.78 -36.87 -9.02
CA THR A 774 -19.87 -37.68 -9.85
C THR A 774 -18.91 -38.50 -8.98
N PHE A 775 -18.23 -37.88 -8.00
CA PHE A 775 -17.30 -38.64 -7.15
C PHE A 775 -18.02 -39.70 -6.32
N LYS A 776 -19.15 -39.37 -5.70
CA LYS A 776 -19.86 -40.27 -4.80
C LYS A 776 -20.63 -41.37 -5.55
N ASN A 777 -21.39 -41.00 -6.57
CA ASN A 777 -22.36 -41.91 -7.20
C ASN A 777 -21.81 -42.59 -8.46
N GLU A 778 -20.97 -41.90 -9.24
CA GLU A 778 -20.42 -42.47 -10.47
C GLU A 778 -19.07 -43.17 -10.22
N TYR A 779 -18.17 -42.54 -9.46
CA TYR A 779 -16.84 -43.09 -9.19
C TYR A 779 -16.75 -43.91 -7.90
N GLY A 780 -17.78 -43.88 -7.06
CA GLY A 780 -17.85 -44.68 -5.83
C GLY A 780 -16.91 -44.21 -4.72
N ILE A 781 -16.53 -42.93 -4.69
CA ILE A 781 -15.70 -42.31 -3.65
C ILE A 781 -16.58 -42.07 -2.42
N ASN A 782 -16.53 -43.00 -1.46
CA ASN A 782 -17.50 -43.08 -0.38
C ASN A 782 -17.34 -42.01 0.70
N ASN A 783 -16.11 -41.52 0.86
CA ASN A 783 -15.68 -40.48 1.77
C ASN A 783 -15.80 -39.06 1.16
N ALA A 784 -16.39 -38.91 -0.03
CA ALA A 784 -16.72 -37.60 -0.60
C ALA A 784 -17.81 -36.89 0.23
N LYS A 785 -17.65 -35.58 0.43
CA LYS A 785 -18.61 -34.69 1.07
C LYS A 785 -18.72 -33.39 0.29
N TYR A 786 -19.95 -32.97 0.02
CA TYR A 786 -20.22 -31.66 -0.55
C TYR A 786 -19.96 -30.57 0.49
N LEU A 787 -19.15 -29.57 0.11
CA LEU A 787 -18.92 -28.37 0.89
C LEU A 787 -19.11 -27.17 -0.04
N GLN A 788 -20.27 -26.51 0.05
CA GLN A 788 -20.51 -25.26 -0.67
C GLN A 788 -19.45 -24.24 -0.30
N TRP A 789 -18.65 -23.84 -1.29
CA TRP A 789 -17.55 -22.89 -1.13
C TRP A 789 -18.02 -21.49 -0.72
N ALA A 790 -17.10 -20.64 -0.26
CA ALA A 790 -17.40 -19.27 0.13
C ALA A 790 -16.82 -18.23 -0.82
N ILE A 791 -17.46 -17.06 -0.82
CA ILE A 791 -16.90 -15.83 -1.38
C ILE A 791 -15.72 -15.39 -0.51
N ASP A 792 -14.63 -15.02 -1.17
CA ASP A 792 -13.47 -14.39 -0.53
C ASP A 792 -13.90 -13.04 0.09
N PRO A 793 -13.66 -12.82 1.41
CA PRO A 793 -13.95 -11.56 2.09
C PRO A 793 -13.50 -10.30 1.31
N ASP A 794 -12.40 -10.38 0.58
CA ASP A 794 -11.86 -9.26 -0.20
C ASP A 794 -12.81 -8.77 -1.30
N PHE A 795 -13.69 -9.62 -1.80
CA PHE A 795 -14.63 -9.32 -2.89
C PHE A 795 -16.00 -8.85 -2.42
N TYR A 796 -16.22 -8.69 -1.10
CA TYR A 796 -17.45 -8.08 -0.59
C TYR A 796 -17.42 -6.57 -0.80
N ILE A 797 -18.36 -6.05 -1.58
CA ILE A 797 -18.57 -4.60 -1.80
C ILE A 797 -19.88 -4.16 -1.16
N GLU A 798 -19.87 -2.96 -0.56
CA GLU A 798 -21.08 -2.34 -0.01
C GLU A 798 -21.91 -1.70 -1.12
N PHE A 799 -23.22 -1.97 -1.09
CA PHE A 799 -24.17 -1.58 -2.14
C PHE A 799 -24.26 -0.06 -2.35
N SER A 800 -23.94 0.75 -1.33
CA SER A 800 -23.94 2.22 -1.45
C SER A 800 -22.92 2.78 -2.44
N ASN A 801 -21.96 1.95 -2.89
CA ASN A 801 -20.90 2.36 -3.81
C ASN A 801 -21.13 1.90 -5.25
N ILE A 802 -22.22 1.17 -5.54
CA ILE A 802 -22.56 0.74 -6.91
C ILE A 802 -23.40 1.85 -7.53
N LEU A 803 -22.74 2.84 -8.14
CA LEU A 803 -23.43 3.87 -8.91
C LEU A 803 -23.90 3.29 -10.25
N PRO A 804 -25.13 3.58 -10.71
CA PRO A 804 -25.54 3.28 -12.08
C PRO A 804 -24.61 4.02 -13.05
N ASN A 805 -24.07 3.32 -14.05
CA ASN A 805 -23.23 3.94 -15.04
C ASN A 805 -24.08 4.87 -15.94
N GLN A 806 -23.78 6.18 -15.95
CA GLN A 806 -24.57 7.17 -16.69
C GLN A 806 -24.31 7.13 -18.22
N ASN A 807 -23.32 6.35 -18.66
CA ASN A 807 -22.83 6.31 -20.04
C ASN A 807 -22.98 4.95 -20.75
N GLY A 808 -23.91 4.08 -20.29
CA GLY A 808 -24.18 2.78 -20.91
C GLY A 808 -23.71 1.58 -20.10
N ILE A 809 -24.01 0.38 -20.59
CA ILE A 809 -23.81 -0.88 -19.87
C ILE A 809 -22.39 -1.46 -20.08
N VAL A 810 -21.75 -1.91 -19.00
CA VAL A 810 -20.42 -2.52 -19.04
C VAL A 810 -20.51 -4.02 -18.75
N PHE A 811 -20.17 -4.83 -19.73
CA PHE A 811 -19.98 -6.27 -19.57
C PHE A 811 -18.52 -6.56 -19.22
N PHE A 812 -18.27 -7.39 -18.21
CA PHE A 812 -16.91 -7.79 -17.83
C PHE A 812 -16.68 -9.29 -17.98
N HIS A 813 -15.56 -9.67 -18.58
CA HIS A 813 -15.12 -11.06 -18.74
C HIS A 813 -13.69 -11.26 -18.18
N PRO A 814 -13.54 -11.88 -16.99
CA PRO A 814 -12.25 -12.26 -16.45
C PRO A 814 -11.72 -13.53 -17.12
N ALA A 815 -11.00 -13.37 -18.23
CA ALA A 815 -10.46 -14.48 -19.03
C ALA A 815 -9.26 -15.17 -18.36
N GLY A 816 -8.45 -14.44 -17.59
CA GLY A 816 -7.17 -14.94 -17.08
C GLY A 816 -6.29 -15.47 -18.21
N TRP A 817 -5.61 -16.60 -18.06
CA TRP A 817 -4.86 -17.23 -19.17
C TRP A 817 -5.73 -18.10 -20.10
N GLY A 818 -7.07 -18.02 -20.01
CA GLY A 818 -8.00 -18.80 -20.85
C GLY A 818 -8.25 -20.25 -20.39
N GLY A 819 -7.37 -20.81 -19.56
CA GLY A 819 -7.48 -22.19 -19.09
C GLY A 819 -7.11 -23.23 -20.15
N LEU A 820 -7.11 -24.53 -19.77
CA LEU A 820 -6.87 -25.62 -20.73
C LEU A 820 -7.93 -25.59 -21.84
N HIS A 821 -7.49 -25.72 -23.09
CA HIS A 821 -8.35 -25.69 -24.29
C HIS A 821 -9.25 -24.45 -24.44
N GLU A 822 -8.81 -23.28 -23.97
CA GLU A 822 -9.61 -22.04 -23.98
C GLU A 822 -10.96 -22.18 -23.26
N ARG A 823 -11.03 -23.03 -22.22
CA ARG A 823 -12.28 -23.35 -21.50
C ARG A 823 -13.02 -22.13 -20.96
N ARG A 824 -12.39 -20.96 -20.82
CA ARG A 824 -13.04 -19.72 -20.38
C ARG A 824 -14.02 -19.14 -21.41
N GLY A 825 -13.92 -19.57 -22.67
CA GLY A 825 -14.87 -19.22 -23.71
C GLY A 825 -14.78 -17.76 -24.21
N THR A 826 -13.62 -17.11 -24.07
CA THR A 826 -13.45 -15.68 -24.36
C THR A 826 -13.83 -15.29 -25.79
N GLN A 827 -13.53 -16.12 -26.80
CA GLN A 827 -13.94 -15.83 -28.17
C GLN A 827 -15.47 -15.82 -28.33
N TYR A 828 -16.18 -16.76 -27.68
CA TYR A 828 -17.65 -16.77 -27.70
C TYR A 828 -18.26 -15.51 -27.06
N VAL A 829 -17.61 -14.93 -26.04
CA VAL A 829 -18.02 -13.65 -25.45
C VAL A 829 -17.87 -12.51 -26.45
N ILE A 830 -16.74 -12.46 -27.17
CA ILE A 830 -16.47 -11.44 -28.19
C ILE A 830 -17.49 -11.55 -29.32
N ASP A 831 -17.70 -12.76 -29.84
CA ASP A 831 -18.65 -13.03 -30.92
C ASP A 831 -20.08 -12.66 -30.51
N ALA A 832 -20.48 -13.00 -29.28
CA ALA A 832 -21.79 -12.67 -28.74
C ALA A 832 -21.98 -11.16 -28.55
N PHE A 833 -20.96 -10.45 -28.09
CA PHE A 833 -21.02 -8.99 -27.93
C PHE A 833 -21.10 -8.27 -29.27
N ILE A 834 -20.31 -8.70 -30.26
CA ILE A 834 -20.40 -8.18 -31.64
C ILE A 834 -21.79 -8.44 -32.21
N LYS A 835 -22.34 -9.65 -32.00
CA LYS A 835 -23.67 -10.02 -32.47
C LYS A 835 -24.79 -9.26 -31.77
N ALA A 836 -24.68 -9.03 -30.46
CA ALA A 836 -25.64 -8.26 -29.68
C ALA A 836 -25.74 -6.81 -30.20
N ASN A 837 -24.61 -6.25 -30.65
CA ASN A 837 -24.50 -4.95 -31.31
C ASN A 837 -25.23 -3.81 -30.57
N ILE A 838 -24.97 -3.68 -29.27
CA ILE A 838 -25.62 -2.70 -28.39
C ILE A 838 -24.84 -1.37 -28.44
N ASP A 839 -25.43 -0.32 -29.03
CA ASP A 839 -24.75 0.96 -29.30
C ASP A 839 -24.07 1.57 -28.06
N ASN A 840 -24.72 1.48 -26.90
CA ASN A 840 -24.25 2.06 -25.64
C ASN A 840 -23.75 0.99 -24.64
N ALA A 841 -22.91 0.07 -25.13
CA ALA A 841 -22.30 -0.97 -24.30
C ALA A 841 -20.79 -1.06 -24.51
N ILE A 842 -20.08 -1.45 -23.44
CA ILE A 842 -18.65 -1.76 -23.45
C ILE A 842 -18.47 -3.22 -23.00
N LEU A 843 -17.61 -3.96 -23.70
CA LEU A 843 -17.09 -5.24 -23.24
C LEU A 843 -15.67 -5.05 -22.74
N HIS A 844 -15.46 -5.26 -21.45
CA HIS A 844 -14.16 -5.26 -20.81
C HIS A 844 -13.67 -6.69 -20.59
N ILE A 845 -12.49 -7.01 -21.12
CA ILE A 845 -11.85 -8.32 -20.99
C ILE A 845 -10.52 -8.13 -20.28
N HIS A 846 -10.31 -8.88 -19.19
CA HIS A 846 -9.00 -8.96 -18.58
C HIS A 846 -8.38 -10.35 -18.82
N THR A 847 -7.19 -10.39 -19.42
CA THR A 847 -6.52 -11.61 -19.88
C THR A 847 -5.02 -11.59 -19.57
N GLN A 848 -4.43 -12.76 -19.33
CA GLN A 848 -2.96 -12.93 -19.23
C GLN A 848 -2.32 -13.22 -20.60
N LYS A 849 -3.13 -13.37 -21.65
CA LYS A 849 -2.67 -13.56 -23.02
C LYS A 849 -2.47 -12.21 -23.71
N ASP A 850 -1.70 -12.24 -24.79
CA ASP A 850 -1.63 -11.13 -25.72
C ASP A 850 -3.01 -10.92 -26.40
N SER A 851 -3.40 -9.67 -26.65
CA SER A 851 -4.68 -9.33 -27.28
C SER A 851 -4.83 -9.93 -28.68
N HIS A 852 -3.73 -10.19 -29.40
CA HIS A 852 -3.74 -10.86 -30.70
C HIS A 852 -4.15 -12.34 -30.63
N ALA A 853 -4.34 -12.91 -29.43
CA ALA A 853 -4.87 -14.26 -29.24
C ALA A 853 -6.35 -14.38 -29.64
N TYR A 854 -7.07 -13.26 -29.77
CA TYR A 854 -8.49 -13.22 -30.05
C TYR A 854 -8.77 -12.61 -31.42
N GLN A 855 -9.82 -13.11 -32.08
CA GLN A 855 -10.29 -12.59 -33.36
C GLN A 855 -11.26 -11.45 -33.06
N ILE A 856 -10.82 -10.22 -33.34
CA ILE A 856 -11.60 -9.00 -33.17
C ILE A 856 -11.65 -8.33 -34.54
N ASP A 857 -12.83 -8.24 -35.12
CA ASP A 857 -13.00 -7.42 -36.32
C ASP A 857 -12.79 -5.95 -35.94
N ASP A 858 -11.90 -5.27 -36.68
CA ASP A 858 -11.22 -3.98 -36.43
C ASP A 858 -12.14 -2.74 -36.33
N LEU A 859 -13.43 -2.91 -36.00
CA LEU A 859 -14.48 -1.92 -36.25
C LEU A 859 -15.24 -1.41 -35.03
N ASN A 860 -15.02 -1.93 -33.81
CA ASN A 860 -15.99 -1.70 -32.74
C ASN A 860 -15.62 -0.73 -31.61
N ASN A 861 -14.35 -0.36 -31.35
CA ASN A 861 -13.90 0.58 -30.29
C ASN A 861 -14.51 0.41 -28.86
N ARG A 862 -15.38 -0.58 -28.67
CA ARG A 862 -16.21 -0.88 -27.49
C ARG A 862 -15.75 -2.13 -26.77
N ILE A 863 -14.73 -2.82 -27.30
CA ILE A 863 -14.08 -3.97 -26.68
C ILE A 863 -12.75 -3.48 -26.13
N VAL A 864 -12.62 -3.47 -24.81
CA VAL A 864 -11.41 -3.08 -24.07
C VAL A 864 -10.74 -4.34 -23.56
N ILE A 865 -9.47 -4.55 -23.91
CA ILE A 865 -8.70 -5.72 -23.47
C ILE A 865 -7.51 -5.27 -22.64
N ASP A 866 -7.54 -5.58 -21.35
CA ASP A 866 -6.41 -5.41 -20.44
C ASP A 866 -5.59 -6.70 -20.37
N CYS A 867 -4.33 -6.60 -20.77
CA CYS A 867 -3.40 -7.72 -20.84
C CYS A 867 -2.41 -7.71 -19.66
N GLY A 868 -2.16 -8.88 -19.08
CA GLY A 868 -1.08 -9.09 -18.10
C GLY A 868 -1.56 -9.69 -16.78
N ASN A 869 -0.66 -9.67 -15.79
CA ASN A 869 -1.01 -9.98 -14.42
C ASN A 869 -1.30 -8.67 -13.68
N VAL A 870 -2.44 -8.59 -13.02
CA VAL A 870 -2.80 -7.45 -12.16
C VAL A 870 -2.88 -7.89 -10.71
N GLU A 871 -2.71 -6.96 -9.79
CA GLU A 871 -2.92 -7.20 -8.38
C GLU A 871 -4.40 -7.48 -8.07
N ARG A 872 -4.67 -8.21 -6.99
CA ARG A 872 -6.04 -8.66 -6.63
C ARG A 872 -7.01 -7.50 -6.42
N HIS A 873 -6.52 -6.37 -5.91
CA HIS A 873 -7.32 -5.16 -5.72
C HIS A 873 -7.70 -4.47 -7.05
N ILE A 874 -6.84 -4.54 -8.07
CA ILE A 874 -7.14 -4.08 -9.44
C ILE A 874 -8.16 -5.01 -10.10
N LEU A 875 -8.00 -6.33 -9.96
CA LEU A 875 -9.01 -7.27 -10.46
C LEU A 875 -10.39 -7.01 -9.84
N LYS A 876 -10.44 -6.70 -8.53
CA LYS A 876 -11.68 -6.31 -7.85
C LYS A 876 -12.29 -5.05 -8.46
N SER A 877 -11.49 -4.04 -8.79
CA SER A 877 -12.00 -2.79 -9.38
C SER A 877 -12.64 -3.02 -10.76
N PHE A 878 -12.18 -4.02 -11.53
CA PHE A 878 -12.84 -4.40 -12.78
C PHE A 878 -14.24 -4.98 -12.56
N TYR A 879 -14.41 -5.84 -11.55
CA TYR A 879 -15.75 -6.28 -11.16
C TYR A 879 -16.60 -5.09 -10.67
N GLU A 880 -16.06 -4.21 -9.82
CA GLU A 880 -16.76 -3.03 -9.29
C GLU A 880 -17.29 -2.10 -10.39
N ASN A 881 -16.48 -1.83 -11.40
CA ASN A 881 -16.79 -0.95 -12.53
C ASN A 881 -17.61 -1.63 -13.64
N SER A 882 -17.92 -2.92 -13.51
CA SER A 882 -18.78 -3.65 -14.44
C SER A 882 -20.24 -3.62 -14.00
N ASP A 883 -21.15 -3.76 -14.96
CA ASP A 883 -22.57 -3.90 -14.70
C ASP A 883 -23.01 -5.36 -14.62
N VAL A 884 -22.50 -6.19 -15.53
CA VAL A 884 -22.81 -7.63 -15.71
C VAL A 884 -21.51 -8.39 -15.97
N VAL A 885 -21.35 -9.58 -15.38
CA VAL A 885 -20.18 -10.43 -15.62
C VAL A 885 -20.53 -11.58 -16.55
N VAL A 886 -19.73 -11.82 -17.58
CA VAL A 886 -19.97 -12.84 -18.61
C VAL A 886 -18.97 -13.99 -18.41
N LEU A 887 -19.45 -15.17 -18.03
CA LEU A 887 -18.64 -16.35 -17.68
C LEU A 887 -19.11 -17.60 -18.44
N PRO A 888 -19.03 -17.68 -19.78
CA PRO A 888 -19.53 -18.80 -20.56
C PRO A 888 -18.45 -19.90 -20.66
N SER A 889 -18.01 -20.39 -19.50
CA SER A 889 -16.99 -21.43 -19.47
C SER A 889 -17.52 -22.72 -20.10
N LEU A 890 -16.66 -23.50 -20.77
CA LEU A 890 -17.02 -24.79 -21.34
C LEU A 890 -17.20 -25.85 -20.26
N TRP A 891 -16.39 -25.74 -19.21
CA TRP A 891 -16.51 -26.45 -17.94
C TRP A 891 -15.83 -25.63 -16.85
N GLU A 892 -16.18 -25.91 -15.60
CA GLU A 892 -15.50 -25.37 -14.43
C GLU A 892 -15.28 -26.43 -13.35
N GLY A 893 -14.27 -26.21 -12.54
CA GLY A 893 -14.04 -26.94 -11.29
C GLY A 893 -14.79 -26.26 -10.15
N LEU A 894 -14.13 -25.29 -9.50
CA LEU A 894 -14.71 -24.51 -8.40
C LEU A 894 -15.40 -23.21 -8.86
N GLY A 895 -14.94 -22.58 -9.95
CA GLY A 895 -15.55 -21.33 -10.42
C GLY A 895 -15.31 -20.11 -9.52
N LEU A 896 -14.07 -19.87 -9.04
CA LEU A 896 -13.75 -18.71 -8.18
C LEU A 896 -14.26 -17.37 -8.75
N THR A 897 -14.19 -17.17 -10.07
CA THR A 897 -14.68 -15.95 -10.74
C THR A 897 -16.18 -15.73 -10.59
N PHE A 898 -16.98 -16.80 -10.45
CA PHE A 898 -18.41 -16.70 -10.16
C PHE A 898 -18.63 -16.16 -8.74
N LEU A 899 -17.87 -16.68 -7.77
CA LEU A 899 -17.95 -16.23 -6.38
C LEU A 899 -17.44 -14.79 -6.22
N GLU A 900 -16.39 -14.41 -6.94
CA GLU A 900 -15.92 -13.03 -7.01
C GLU A 900 -17.03 -12.09 -7.54
N ALA A 901 -17.67 -12.43 -8.66
CA ALA A 901 -18.80 -11.66 -9.21
C ALA A 901 -20.00 -11.55 -8.25
N ILE A 902 -20.39 -12.66 -7.61
CA ILE A 902 -21.48 -12.67 -6.60
C ILE A 902 -21.10 -11.81 -5.39
N GLY A 903 -19.83 -11.86 -4.94
CA GLY A 903 -19.31 -11.01 -3.86
C GLY A 903 -19.48 -9.53 -4.16
N CYS A 904 -19.17 -9.15 -5.40
CA CYS A 904 -19.32 -7.80 -5.93
C CYS A 904 -20.77 -7.42 -6.26
N GLY A 905 -21.73 -8.33 -6.07
CA GLY A 905 -23.15 -8.08 -6.34
C GLY A 905 -23.47 -7.92 -7.83
N LYS A 906 -22.70 -8.58 -8.71
CA LYS A 906 -22.84 -8.46 -10.16
C LYS A 906 -23.61 -9.65 -10.73
N PRO A 907 -24.70 -9.43 -11.49
CA PRO A 907 -25.39 -10.50 -12.17
C PRO A 907 -24.48 -11.14 -13.21
N ILE A 908 -24.72 -12.44 -13.45
CA ILE A 908 -23.84 -13.27 -14.27
C ILE A 908 -24.59 -13.80 -15.48
N ILE A 909 -23.97 -13.70 -16.67
CA ILE A 909 -24.36 -14.45 -17.87
C ILE A 909 -23.43 -15.66 -17.97
N THR A 910 -23.97 -16.87 -18.04
CA THR A 910 -23.17 -18.10 -18.10
C THR A 910 -23.84 -19.20 -18.92
N THR A 911 -23.10 -20.28 -19.21
CA THR A 911 -23.64 -21.47 -19.86
C THR A 911 -24.46 -22.28 -18.85
N ASP A 912 -25.64 -22.78 -19.24
CA ASP A 912 -26.51 -23.65 -18.45
C ASP A 912 -25.98 -25.08 -18.42
N ALA A 913 -24.85 -25.26 -17.74
CA ALA A 913 -24.25 -26.56 -17.52
C ALA A 913 -23.55 -26.63 -16.15
N PRO A 914 -23.44 -27.82 -15.54
CA PRO A 914 -22.73 -27.97 -14.28
C PRO A 914 -21.21 -27.70 -14.40
N PRO A 915 -20.57 -27.07 -13.40
CA PRO A 915 -21.17 -26.48 -12.20
C PRO A 915 -21.64 -25.03 -12.42
N MET A 916 -21.44 -24.42 -13.59
CA MET A 916 -21.74 -23.00 -13.81
C MET A 916 -23.18 -22.62 -13.44
N ASN A 917 -24.13 -23.50 -13.77
CA ASN A 917 -25.54 -23.32 -13.43
C ASN A 917 -25.89 -23.51 -11.94
N GLU A 918 -24.94 -23.94 -11.10
CA GLU A 918 -25.10 -23.96 -9.64
C GLU A 918 -24.88 -22.58 -9.00
N PHE A 919 -24.16 -21.67 -9.69
CA PHE A 919 -23.82 -20.34 -9.19
C PHE A 919 -24.83 -19.26 -9.57
N VAL A 920 -25.73 -19.56 -10.51
CA VAL A 920 -26.68 -18.58 -11.06
C VAL A 920 -28.09 -19.15 -10.94
N GLU A 921 -28.90 -18.51 -10.11
CA GLU A 921 -30.35 -18.75 -10.02
C GLU A 921 -31.07 -17.87 -11.07
N ASP A 922 -32.25 -18.30 -11.54
CA ASP A 922 -32.99 -17.70 -12.68
C ASP A 922 -33.24 -16.19 -12.58
N ASP A 923 -33.19 -15.65 -11.37
CA ASP A 923 -33.45 -14.26 -11.06
C ASP A 923 -32.19 -13.46 -10.72
N SER A 924 -31.04 -14.12 -10.53
CA SER A 924 -29.74 -13.53 -10.17
C SER A 924 -28.79 -13.31 -11.34
N GLY A 925 -29.16 -13.79 -12.53
CA GLY A 925 -28.37 -13.79 -13.75
C GLY A 925 -29.08 -14.56 -14.87
N ILE A 926 -28.41 -14.79 -15.99
CA ILE A 926 -28.96 -15.57 -17.12
C ILE A 926 -28.09 -16.79 -17.40
N ARG A 927 -28.74 -17.95 -17.51
CA ARG A 927 -28.15 -19.21 -17.94
C ARG A 927 -28.52 -19.45 -19.40
N CYS A 928 -27.54 -19.40 -20.28
CA CYS A 928 -27.68 -19.59 -21.72
C CYS A 928 -27.51 -21.08 -22.04
N PRO A 929 -28.37 -21.69 -22.85
CA PRO A 929 -28.19 -23.08 -23.28
C PRO A 929 -26.79 -23.36 -23.87
N GLY A 930 -26.35 -24.61 -23.83
CA GLY A 930 -25.19 -25.05 -24.58
C GLY A 930 -25.56 -25.54 -25.98
N GLU A 931 -24.75 -25.24 -27.00
CA GLU A 931 -24.98 -25.73 -28.36
C GLU A 931 -24.61 -27.20 -28.52
N LYS A 932 -23.48 -27.60 -27.92
CA LYS A 932 -22.86 -28.89 -28.20
C LYS A 932 -22.04 -29.42 -27.03
N ILE A 933 -22.16 -30.73 -26.79
CA ILE A 933 -21.31 -31.47 -25.86
C ILE A 933 -20.07 -31.98 -26.61
N VAL A 934 -18.88 -31.71 -26.07
CA VAL A 934 -17.59 -32.07 -26.66
C VAL A 934 -16.66 -32.66 -25.61
N SER A 935 -15.94 -33.72 -25.96
CA SER A 935 -14.87 -34.28 -25.12
C SER A 935 -13.53 -33.63 -25.48
N PHE A 936 -12.72 -33.35 -24.45
CA PHE A 936 -11.41 -32.74 -24.61
C PHE A 936 -10.31 -33.70 -24.14
N LYS A 937 -9.14 -33.63 -24.78
CA LYS A 937 -8.00 -34.46 -24.38
C LYS A 937 -7.58 -34.10 -22.95
N ASP A 938 -7.32 -35.12 -22.13
CA ASP A 938 -6.86 -34.98 -20.74
C ASP A 938 -7.87 -34.31 -19.79
N ILE A 939 -9.15 -34.23 -20.20
CA ILE A 939 -10.28 -33.76 -19.40
C ILE A 939 -11.27 -34.93 -19.25
N PHE A 940 -11.65 -35.25 -18.01
CA PHE A 940 -12.46 -36.44 -17.69
C PHE A 940 -13.97 -36.18 -17.65
N ILE A 941 -14.38 -34.93 -17.84
CA ILE A 941 -15.78 -34.50 -17.94
C ILE A 941 -16.08 -33.95 -19.35
N PRO A 942 -17.34 -34.00 -19.80
CA PRO A 942 -17.72 -33.32 -21.04
C PRO A 942 -17.63 -31.79 -20.89
N GLY A 943 -17.13 -31.12 -21.91
CA GLY A 943 -17.25 -29.67 -22.06
C GLY A 943 -18.46 -29.29 -22.90
N ILE A 944 -19.04 -28.13 -22.62
CA ILE A 944 -20.24 -27.62 -23.28
C ILE A 944 -19.89 -26.36 -24.06
N ILE A 945 -20.06 -26.39 -25.38
CA ILE A 945 -19.86 -25.22 -26.23
C ILE A 945 -20.98 -24.20 -25.93
N PRO A 946 -20.65 -22.95 -25.54
CA PRO A 946 -21.65 -21.93 -25.24
C PRO A 946 -22.44 -21.53 -26.49
N ASP A 947 -23.73 -21.23 -26.31
CA ASP A 947 -24.58 -20.63 -27.34
C ASP A 947 -24.32 -19.13 -27.46
N VAL A 948 -23.68 -18.74 -28.57
CA VAL A 948 -23.36 -17.34 -28.86
C VAL A 948 -24.63 -16.50 -28.99
N ASP A 949 -25.70 -17.09 -29.52
CA ASP A 949 -26.96 -16.38 -29.76
C ASP A 949 -27.67 -16.16 -28.43
N GLY A 950 -27.72 -17.19 -27.58
CA GLY A 950 -28.23 -17.08 -26.21
C GLY A 950 -27.47 -16.04 -25.37
N ILE A 951 -26.13 -15.98 -25.47
CA ILE A 951 -25.34 -14.96 -24.76
C ILE A 951 -25.64 -13.55 -25.30
N ALA A 952 -25.77 -13.39 -26.61
CA ALA A 952 -26.11 -12.10 -27.23
C ALA A 952 -27.52 -11.62 -26.84
N GLU A 953 -28.49 -12.53 -26.78
CA GLU A 953 -29.84 -12.26 -26.28
C GLU A 953 -29.83 -11.87 -24.80
N ALA A 954 -29.03 -12.59 -23.99
CA ALA A 954 -28.85 -12.27 -22.57
C ALA A 954 -28.23 -10.88 -22.37
N MET A 955 -27.21 -10.51 -23.14
CA MET A 955 -26.62 -9.17 -23.12
C MET A 955 -27.66 -8.10 -23.44
N ASN A 956 -28.49 -8.30 -24.48
CA ASN A 956 -29.58 -7.39 -24.82
C ASN A 956 -30.62 -7.27 -23.70
N TRP A 957 -30.93 -8.36 -23.01
CA TRP A 957 -31.90 -8.34 -21.91
C TRP A 957 -31.47 -7.43 -20.76
N PHE A 958 -30.17 -7.39 -20.44
CA PHE A 958 -29.63 -6.56 -19.36
C PHE A 958 -29.52 -5.06 -19.68
N VAL A 959 -29.75 -4.65 -20.94
CA VAL A 959 -29.70 -3.23 -21.34
C VAL A 959 -30.80 -2.41 -20.65
N GLU A 960 -31.93 -3.03 -20.30
CA GLU A 960 -33.02 -2.37 -19.58
C GLU A 960 -32.67 -2.23 -18.08
N ASP A 961 -32.66 -0.99 -17.57
CA ASP A 961 -32.27 -0.68 -16.19
C ASP A 961 -33.05 -1.49 -15.14
N ASP A 962 -34.36 -1.67 -15.34
CA ASP A 962 -35.23 -2.44 -14.45
C ASP A 962 -34.80 -3.91 -14.34
N HIS A 963 -34.33 -4.52 -15.43
CA HIS A 963 -33.86 -5.90 -15.46
C HIS A 963 -32.52 -6.03 -14.71
N LEU A 964 -31.61 -5.09 -14.95
CA LEU A 964 -30.29 -5.05 -14.32
C LEU A 964 -30.42 -4.82 -12.80
N GLU A 965 -31.24 -3.86 -12.38
CA GLU A 965 -31.47 -3.58 -10.95
C GLU A 965 -32.13 -4.77 -10.25
N TYR A 966 -33.13 -5.39 -10.91
CA TYR A 966 -33.77 -6.60 -10.40
C TYR A 966 -32.74 -7.72 -10.20
N ALA A 967 -31.95 -8.03 -11.21
CA ALA A 967 -30.98 -9.12 -11.14
C ALA A 967 -29.91 -8.87 -10.07
N ARG A 968 -29.39 -7.64 -9.96
CA ARG A 968 -28.44 -7.24 -8.89
C ARG A 968 -28.99 -7.50 -7.51
N LYS A 969 -30.25 -7.12 -7.27
CA LYS A 969 -30.91 -7.35 -5.99
C LYS A 969 -30.96 -8.84 -5.65
N GLN A 970 -31.26 -9.70 -6.62
CA GLN A 970 -31.27 -11.14 -6.42
C GLN A 970 -29.87 -11.71 -6.24
N THR A 971 -28.85 -11.21 -6.96
CA THR A 971 -27.45 -11.57 -6.72
C THR A 971 -27.03 -11.27 -5.28
N LEU A 972 -27.48 -10.17 -4.69
CA LEU A 972 -27.21 -9.83 -3.30
C LEU A 972 -27.93 -10.74 -2.29
N GLU A 973 -29.12 -11.23 -2.62
CA GLU A 973 -29.78 -12.27 -1.83
C GLU A 973 -29.04 -13.60 -1.94
N LEU A 974 -28.63 -13.99 -3.15
CA LEU A 974 -27.81 -15.17 -3.42
C LEU A 974 -26.47 -15.13 -2.68
N ARG A 975 -25.81 -13.96 -2.63
CA ARG A 975 -24.57 -13.71 -1.89
C ARG A 975 -24.65 -14.14 -0.42
N LYS A 976 -25.82 -14.08 0.21
CA LYS A 976 -26.01 -14.52 1.60
C LYS A 976 -25.78 -16.03 1.77
N LYS A 977 -25.99 -16.85 0.73
CA LYS A 977 -25.76 -18.31 0.75
C LYS A 977 -24.26 -18.65 0.78
N TYR A 978 -23.42 -17.80 0.19
CA TYR A 978 -21.97 -18.02 0.06
C TYR A 978 -21.13 -17.27 1.10
N LYS A 979 -21.71 -16.92 2.25
CA LYS A 979 -21.01 -16.26 3.35
C LYS A 979 -19.85 -17.10 3.89
N PHE A 980 -18.70 -16.45 4.09
CA PHE A 980 -17.48 -17.08 4.60
C PHE A 980 -17.69 -17.78 5.95
N GLU A 981 -18.39 -17.15 6.88
CA GLU A 981 -18.67 -17.74 8.20
C GLU A 981 -19.51 -19.03 8.10
N GLY A 982 -20.46 -19.10 7.16
CA GLY A 982 -21.26 -20.30 6.93
C GLY A 982 -20.43 -21.45 6.36
N PHE A 983 -19.48 -21.15 5.47
CA PHE A 983 -18.49 -22.11 4.97
C PHE A 983 -17.59 -22.62 6.11
N ARG A 984 -17.06 -21.71 6.92
CA ARG A 984 -16.23 -22.03 8.08
C ARG A 984 -16.90 -23.02 9.02
N GLN A 985 -18.14 -22.75 9.42
CA GLN A 985 -18.90 -23.63 10.32
C GLN A 985 -19.11 -25.03 9.73
N ARG A 986 -19.43 -25.12 8.43
CA ARG A 986 -19.58 -26.41 7.74
C ARG A 986 -18.26 -27.18 7.64
N LEU A 987 -17.16 -26.49 7.30
CA LEU A 987 -15.84 -27.09 7.23
C LEU A 987 -15.40 -27.65 8.58
N LEU A 988 -15.51 -26.86 9.66
CA LEU A 988 -15.18 -27.29 11.02
C LEU A 988 -16.07 -28.47 11.46
N GLY A 989 -17.35 -28.46 11.09
CA GLY A 989 -18.26 -29.59 11.31
C GLY A 989 -17.78 -30.87 10.64
N LEU A 990 -17.39 -30.81 9.37
CA LEU A 990 -16.86 -31.97 8.63
C LEU A 990 -15.57 -32.51 9.26
N ILE A 991 -14.66 -31.62 9.69
CA ILE A 991 -13.41 -32.02 10.35
C ILE A 991 -13.74 -32.72 11.68
N LYS A 992 -14.65 -32.16 12.47
CA LYS A 992 -15.07 -32.73 13.75
C LYS A 992 -15.71 -34.11 13.58
N ASP A 993 -16.61 -34.27 12.62
CA ASP A 993 -17.28 -35.54 12.34
C ASP A 993 -16.25 -36.62 11.93
N MET A 994 -15.32 -36.27 11.04
CA MET A 994 -14.22 -37.15 10.61
C MET A 994 -13.33 -37.63 11.78
N ILE A 995 -13.14 -36.78 12.79
CA ILE A 995 -12.35 -37.10 13.98
C ILE A 995 -13.16 -37.95 14.97
N MET A 996 -14.47 -37.69 15.12
CA MET A 996 -15.33 -38.46 16.03
C MET A 996 -15.72 -39.85 15.49
N GLU A 997 -15.71 -40.05 14.16
CA GLU A 997 -15.93 -41.35 13.52
C GLU A 997 -14.71 -42.30 13.61
N ALA A 998 -13.56 -41.81 14.10
CA ALA A 998 -12.30 -42.54 14.29
C ALA A 998 -12.22 -43.21 15.67
#